data_AF-A0A7Y5GUS5-F1
#
_entry.id   AF-A0A7Y5GUS5-F1
#
_cell.length_a   1.000
_cell.length_b   1.000
_cell.length_c   1.000
_cell.angle_alpha   90.00
_cell.angle_beta   90.00
_cell.angle_gamma   90.00
#
_symmetry.space_group_name_H-M   'P 1'
#
loop_
_entity.id
_entity.type
_entity.pdbx_description
1 polymer ?
#
loop_
_entity_poly.entity_id
_entity_poly.type
_entity_poly.pdbx_seq_one_letter_code
_entity_poly.pdbx_strand_id
1 'polypeptide(L)'
;MTLKPHVIFALATLLAMTFACSDDDDPSSTGDTSGTTDTSSDTTGSGDPGSLLAVSLTSTVGVLLDEVPESARTRVADDLLAKPESFWIERAKRQIDYTSYRLIFRNLYFEPEEGKGILPLPPVEIWNVVLNGSPEARTVDGHQVIAVDYTFTSTLLGPEFDAVNADARLTEAGKFVDEAFILPIDPEHIFERTGYACMNEADFPPNSVDTENARLFYDPECEAFAMVEDDGCHLSSPVPTQSCVEAIEAHVGKVETSVRFERLAWNQATADAVRVGQQIPGIAELRAMPEGVADNRIVYRYFAESSCAIVEGCVGGPGWRRLLQFTATVQNLGAVDAALGDVSEGSAPVENRLVSLSPCHNHMHFNHYGKFTFGSGDQQLGSKRAFCLESTWRYYNNEDTPYNHPYTCHYQGTAAGWGDDYIAGLDCQWVDITTVDTTAAPVVDTLGFHVNPDKFLCEGTTKVDEAGMTMFEPTEFKNEAGETESRIACEEVDGAADNNHATADVTIPTNNGGLVTEPCGRGQFGPVRNCGFTSAGAALTCTPGEPASITCTGASADKPVAVRICEASEQLGAIPCTYNDAIAVGTHIGDSLKLDFTCPAARSAAIAENGGRIGIYTAPIVPGDETSVTCAWTE
;
A
#
# COMPACT_ATOMS: atom_id res chain seq x y z
N MET A 1 -15.23 7.93 -21.91
CA MET A 1 -14.52 9.05 -21.28
C MET A 1 -15.46 9.62 -20.26
N THR A 2 -15.62 8.86 -19.19
CA THR A 2 -16.43 9.16 -18.02
C THR A 2 -15.41 9.66 -17.00
N LEU A 3 -15.62 10.88 -16.49
CA LEU A 3 -14.72 11.46 -15.49
C LEU A 3 -14.85 10.65 -14.21
N LYS A 4 -13.74 10.16 -13.65
CA LYS A 4 -13.71 9.61 -12.30
C LYS A 4 -13.82 10.79 -11.31
N PRO A 5 -14.62 10.70 -10.24
CA PRO A 5 -14.47 11.59 -9.11
C PRO A 5 -13.21 11.14 -8.34
N HIS A 6 -12.05 11.70 -8.65
CA HIS A 6 -10.89 11.56 -7.77
C HIS A 6 -11.13 12.29 -6.45
N VAL A 7 -10.53 11.75 -5.39
CA VAL A 7 -10.61 12.18 -3.98
C VAL A 7 -10.03 13.59 -3.75
N ILE A 8 -9.57 14.28 -4.80
CA ILE A 8 -8.99 15.60 -4.71
C ILE A 8 -9.55 16.45 -5.85
N PHE A 9 -10.71 17.10 -5.68
CA PHE A 9 -11.01 18.43 -6.24
C PHE A 9 -12.38 18.93 -5.78
N ALA A 10 -12.39 19.81 -4.78
CA ALA A 10 -13.43 20.82 -4.64
C ALA A 10 -12.79 22.13 -4.14
N LEU A 11 -12.19 22.88 -5.06
CA LEU A 11 -11.84 24.28 -4.79
C LEU A 11 -13.15 25.06 -4.61
N ALA A 12 -13.47 25.42 -3.37
CA ALA A 12 -14.55 26.32 -3.04
C ALA A 12 -14.32 27.69 -3.71
N THR A 13 -15.00 27.95 -4.82
CA THR A 13 -15.15 29.31 -5.34
C THR A 13 -16.40 29.91 -4.71
N LEU A 14 -16.17 30.78 -3.73
CA LEU A 14 -17.16 31.59 -3.04
C LEU A 14 -17.98 32.42 -4.06
N LEU A 15 -19.27 32.13 -4.21
CA LEU A 15 -20.24 33.11 -4.73
C LEU A 15 -21.47 33.16 -3.82
N ALA A 16 -21.49 34.17 -2.97
CA ALA A 16 -22.63 34.50 -2.12
C ALA A 16 -23.85 34.81 -3.00
N MET A 17 -24.88 33.97 -2.94
CA MET A 17 -26.24 34.35 -3.30
C MET A 17 -27.08 34.44 -2.02
N THR A 18 -27.25 35.66 -1.56
CA THR A 18 -28.26 36.06 -0.58
C THR A 18 -29.65 35.75 -1.13
N PHE A 19 -30.35 34.77 -0.55
CA PHE A 19 -31.79 34.65 -0.71
C PHE A 19 -32.48 35.59 0.29
N ALA A 20 -33.01 36.69 -0.25
CA ALA A 20 -33.91 37.58 0.46
C ALA A 20 -35.29 36.92 0.58
N CYS A 21 -35.84 36.96 1.80
CA CYS A 21 -37.25 36.73 2.05
C CYS A 21 -38.09 37.82 1.37
N SER A 22 -39.19 37.43 0.74
CA SER A 22 -40.33 38.32 0.50
C SER A 22 -41.61 37.50 0.51
N ASP A 23 -42.39 37.73 1.56
CA ASP A 23 -43.82 37.44 1.66
C ASP A 23 -44.60 38.16 0.55
N ASP A 24 -45.65 37.53 0.02
CA ASP A 24 -46.92 38.18 -0.33
C ASP A 24 -47.99 37.12 -0.73
N ASP A 25 -48.92 36.91 0.22
CA ASP A 25 -50.35 36.59 0.19
C ASP A 25 -51.13 36.08 -1.08
N ASP A 26 -51.70 34.86 -0.90
CA ASP A 26 -53.15 34.49 -0.97
C ASP A 26 -53.86 34.23 -2.35
N PRO A 27 -55.06 33.60 -2.42
CA PRO A 27 -55.32 32.14 -2.43
C PRO A 27 -56.20 31.66 -3.63
N SER A 28 -56.35 30.33 -3.81
CA SER A 28 -57.68 29.68 -3.92
C SER A 28 -57.68 28.20 -4.39
N SER A 29 -58.66 27.48 -3.83
CA SER A 29 -59.37 26.29 -4.35
C SER A 29 -58.90 24.87 -3.97
N THR A 30 -59.41 24.45 -2.79
CA THR A 30 -60.18 23.22 -2.52
C THR A 30 -60.25 22.09 -3.58
N GLY A 31 -60.02 20.84 -3.16
CA GLY A 31 -60.73 19.70 -3.76
C GLY A 31 -60.12 18.30 -3.66
N ASP A 32 -60.34 17.65 -2.51
CA ASP A 32 -60.77 16.25 -2.36
C ASP A 32 -59.83 15.03 -2.60
N THR A 33 -60.22 13.99 -1.89
CA THR A 33 -59.56 12.76 -1.44
C THR A 33 -59.68 11.57 -2.40
N SER A 34 -58.65 10.73 -2.43
CA SER A 34 -58.62 9.25 -2.61
C SER A 34 -57.20 8.90 -3.09
N GLY A 35 -56.45 7.98 -2.49
CA GLY A 35 -56.85 6.65 -2.07
C GLY A 35 -56.26 5.63 -3.05
N THR A 36 -54.93 5.55 -3.10
CA THR A 36 -54.23 4.40 -3.69
C THR A 36 -53.01 4.11 -2.83
N THR A 37 -53.16 3.11 -1.96
CA THR A 37 -52.06 2.43 -1.27
C THR A 37 -51.18 1.79 -2.33
N ASP A 38 -50.07 2.42 -2.65
CA ASP A 38 -48.98 1.77 -3.36
C ASP A 38 -48.19 0.97 -2.31
N THR A 39 -48.37 -0.34 -2.35
CA THR A 39 -47.63 -1.30 -1.54
C THR A 39 -46.16 -1.20 -1.95
N SER A 40 -45.40 -0.45 -1.14
CA SER A 40 -43.96 -0.66 -0.95
C SER A 40 -43.69 -2.16 -0.91
N SER A 41 -42.84 -2.64 -1.82
CA SER A 41 -42.28 -3.97 -1.76
C SER A 41 -41.39 -4.04 -0.51
N ASP A 42 -41.97 -4.49 0.58
CA ASP A 42 -41.24 -5.00 1.75
C ASP A 42 -40.21 -6.03 1.25
N THR A 43 -38.93 -5.68 1.33
CA THR A 43 -37.84 -6.64 1.38
C THR A 43 -37.92 -7.34 2.73
N THR A 44 -38.86 -8.28 2.88
CA THR A 44 -38.84 -9.21 3.99
C THR A 44 -37.57 -10.05 3.87
N GLY A 45 -36.64 -9.92 4.82
CA GLY A 45 -35.42 -10.73 4.88
C GLY A 45 -35.72 -12.23 4.76
N SER A 46 -34.76 -13.01 4.27
CA SER A 46 -34.89 -14.47 4.22
C SER A 46 -34.95 -15.08 5.62
N GLY A 47 -34.53 -14.31 6.64
CA GLY A 47 -34.40 -14.76 8.02
C GLY A 47 -33.10 -15.54 8.24
N ASP A 48 -32.18 -15.47 7.28
CA ASP A 48 -30.87 -16.11 7.37
C ASP A 48 -29.94 -15.27 8.26
N PRO A 49 -29.06 -15.89 9.06
CA PRO A 49 -28.11 -15.18 9.92
C PRO A 49 -27.13 -14.26 9.18
N GLY A 50 -26.92 -14.48 7.88
CA GLY A 50 -25.92 -13.75 7.10
C GLY A 50 -26.05 -13.98 5.59
N SER A 51 -25.04 -13.52 4.86
CA SER A 51 -24.88 -13.73 3.41
C SER A 51 -23.60 -14.49 3.10
N LEU A 52 -23.66 -15.35 2.08
CA LEU A 52 -22.53 -16.11 1.57
C LEU A 52 -22.32 -15.79 0.09
N LEU A 53 -21.11 -15.37 -0.28
CA LEU A 53 -20.68 -15.22 -1.66
C LEU A 53 -19.53 -16.19 -1.95
N ALA A 54 -19.72 -17.11 -2.90
CA ALA A 54 -18.60 -17.84 -3.46
C ALA A 54 -17.73 -16.86 -4.28
N VAL A 55 -16.44 -16.82 -3.96
CA VAL A 55 -15.47 -15.98 -4.67
C VAL A 55 -14.58 -16.89 -5.50
N SER A 56 -14.41 -16.61 -6.78
CA SER A 56 -13.55 -17.41 -7.65
C SER A 56 -12.86 -16.60 -8.74
N LEU A 57 -11.69 -17.06 -9.15
CA LEU A 57 -10.91 -16.49 -10.25
C LEU A 57 -10.13 -17.61 -10.91
N THR A 58 -10.05 -17.61 -12.24
CA THR A 58 -9.15 -18.51 -12.99
C THR A 58 -8.19 -17.66 -13.80
N SER A 59 -6.90 -17.92 -13.67
CA SER A 59 -5.86 -17.11 -14.29
C SER A 59 -4.62 -17.95 -14.57
N THR A 60 -3.61 -17.32 -15.16
CA THR A 60 -2.29 -17.87 -15.41
C THR A 60 -1.27 -17.02 -14.66
N VAL A 61 -0.40 -17.66 -13.88
CA VAL A 61 0.74 -17.00 -13.25
C VAL A 61 2.03 -17.55 -13.84
N GLY A 62 3.05 -16.71 -13.95
CA GLY A 62 4.29 -17.04 -14.59
C GLY A 62 5.49 -16.30 -14.02
N VAL A 63 6.63 -16.62 -14.63
CA VAL A 63 7.92 -16.01 -14.36
C VAL A 63 8.51 -15.58 -15.69
N LEU A 64 8.82 -14.29 -15.82
CA LEU A 64 9.39 -13.70 -17.04
C LEU A 64 10.86 -14.10 -17.23
N LEU A 65 11.23 -14.47 -18.46
CA LEU A 65 12.59 -14.89 -18.84
C LEU A 65 13.34 -13.88 -19.71
N ASP A 66 12.68 -12.80 -20.12
CA ASP A 66 13.21 -11.83 -21.08
C ASP A 66 14.49 -11.15 -20.58
N GLU A 67 14.52 -10.83 -19.29
CA GLU A 67 15.66 -10.22 -18.61
C GLU A 67 16.81 -11.20 -18.33
N VAL A 68 16.57 -12.51 -18.51
CA VAL A 68 17.60 -13.54 -18.36
C VAL A 68 18.41 -13.61 -19.65
N PRO A 69 19.75 -13.47 -19.59
CA PRO A 69 20.60 -13.63 -20.75
C PRO A 69 20.40 -14.98 -21.46
N GLU A 70 20.49 -14.98 -22.78
CA GLU A 70 20.29 -16.18 -23.61
C GLU A 70 21.17 -17.37 -23.16
N SER A 71 22.41 -17.08 -22.74
CA SER A 71 23.35 -18.08 -22.23
C SER A 71 22.89 -18.81 -20.96
N ALA A 72 22.09 -18.15 -20.11
CA ALA A 72 21.58 -18.72 -18.86
C ALA A 72 20.11 -19.16 -18.95
N ARG A 73 19.38 -18.73 -19.99
CA ARG A 73 17.91 -18.86 -20.06
C ARG A 73 17.40 -20.29 -19.97
N THR A 74 18.06 -21.24 -20.67
CA THR A 74 17.65 -22.65 -20.63
C THR A 74 17.78 -23.23 -19.22
N ARG A 75 18.90 -22.96 -18.54
CA ARG A 75 19.13 -23.41 -17.16
C ARG A 75 18.09 -22.82 -16.20
N VAL A 76 17.82 -21.52 -16.31
CA VAL A 76 16.81 -20.85 -15.46
C VAL A 76 15.41 -21.40 -15.72
N ALA A 77 15.06 -21.65 -16.98
CA ALA A 77 13.80 -22.30 -17.34
C ALA A 77 13.68 -23.69 -16.70
N ASP A 78 14.72 -24.53 -16.79
CA ASP A 78 14.75 -25.85 -16.15
C ASP A 78 14.61 -25.77 -14.62
N ASP A 79 15.31 -24.83 -13.98
CA ASP A 79 15.22 -24.58 -12.54
C ASP A 79 13.81 -24.13 -12.11
N LEU A 80 13.13 -23.34 -12.94
CA LEU A 80 11.75 -22.89 -12.70
C LEU A 80 10.74 -24.02 -12.88
N LEU A 81 10.90 -24.86 -13.90
CA LEU A 81 10.08 -26.06 -14.12
C LEU A 81 10.22 -27.05 -12.96
N ALA A 82 11.37 -27.07 -12.27
CA ALA A 82 11.62 -27.90 -11.11
C ALA A 82 11.13 -27.29 -9.77
N LYS A 83 10.59 -26.07 -9.75
CA LYS A 83 10.08 -25.46 -8.51
C LYS A 83 8.89 -26.24 -7.95
N PRO A 84 8.79 -26.35 -6.61
CA PRO A 84 7.66 -27.04 -5.98
C PRO A 84 6.34 -26.27 -6.21
N GLU A 85 5.22 -26.97 -6.08
CA GLU A 85 3.87 -26.39 -6.20
C GLU A 85 3.68 -25.14 -5.33
N SER A 86 4.23 -25.15 -4.11
CA SER A 86 4.14 -24.02 -3.17
C SER A 86 4.74 -22.73 -3.73
N PHE A 87 5.77 -22.79 -4.57
CA PHE A 87 6.34 -21.59 -5.22
C PHE A 87 5.32 -20.92 -6.14
N TRP A 88 4.58 -21.72 -6.91
CA TRP A 88 3.59 -21.23 -7.85
C TRP A 88 2.30 -20.79 -7.15
N ILE A 89 1.88 -21.49 -6.10
CA ILE A 89 0.74 -21.09 -5.26
C ILE A 89 0.99 -19.71 -4.62
N GLU A 90 2.16 -19.49 -4.01
CA GLU A 90 2.48 -18.19 -3.40
C GLU A 90 2.56 -17.07 -4.43
N ARG A 91 3.02 -17.37 -5.66
CA ARG A 91 3.00 -16.40 -6.76
C ARG A 91 1.58 -16.11 -7.25
N ALA A 92 0.73 -17.12 -7.35
CA ALA A 92 -0.68 -16.95 -7.69
C ALA A 92 -1.42 -16.12 -6.63
N LYS A 93 -1.18 -16.35 -5.33
CA LYS A 93 -1.71 -15.50 -4.25
C LYS A 93 -1.29 -14.04 -4.42
N ARG A 94 -0.01 -13.80 -4.75
CA ARG A 94 0.45 -12.43 -5.04
C ARG A 94 -0.26 -11.82 -6.24
N GLN A 95 -0.47 -12.57 -7.32
CA GLN A 95 -1.23 -12.08 -8.48
C GLN A 95 -2.70 -11.77 -8.12
N ILE A 96 -3.35 -12.60 -7.29
CA ILE A 96 -4.72 -12.34 -6.81
C ILE A 96 -4.77 -11.06 -5.98
N ASP A 97 -3.75 -10.81 -5.15
CA ASP A 97 -3.73 -9.66 -4.24
C ASP A 97 -3.67 -8.30 -4.97
N TYR A 98 -3.25 -8.26 -6.23
CA TYR A 98 -3.38 -7.08 -7.11
C TYR A 98 -4.84 -6.67 -7.36
N THR A 99 -5.82 -7.53 -7.06
CA THR A 99 -7.25 -7.20 -7.16
C THR A 99 -7.81 -6.56 -5.90
N SER A 100 -7.13 -6.71 -4.75
CA SER A 100 -7.65 -6.35 -3.43
C SER A 100 -7.99 -4.87 -3.31
N TYR A 101 -7.10 -3.98 -3.73
CA TYR A 101 -7.27 -2.52 -3.56
C TYR A 101 -8.53 -2.02 -4.28
N ARG A 102 -8.68 -2.34 -5.58
CA ARG A 102 -9.87 -1.97 -6.37
C ARG A 102 -11.15 -2.56 -5.80
N LEU A 103 -11.11 -3.78 -5.25
CA LEU A 103 -12.27 -4.45 -4.68
C LEU A 103 -12.72 -3.83 -3.35
N ILE A 104 -11.77 -3.38 -2.53
CA ILE A 104 -12.01 -2.67 -1.27
C ILE A 104 -12.57 -1.27 -1.53
N PHE A 105 -12.03 -0.55 -2.52
CA PHE A 105 -12.51 0.77 -2.91
C PHE A 105 -13.47 0.75 -4.09
N ARG A 106 -14.12 -0.40 -4.35
CA ARG A 106 -14.94 -0.62 -5.55
C ARG A 106 -15.98 0.46 -5.78
N ASN A 107 -16.60 0.94 -4.71
CA ASN A 107 -17.59 2.02 -4.74
C ASN A 107 -17.06 3.38 -5.24
N LEU A 108 -15.74 3.58 -5.26
CA LEU A 108 -15.08 4.78 -5.79
C LEU A 108 -14.71 4.65 -7.28
N TYR A 109 -14.73 3.43 -7.83
CA TYR A 109 -14.45 3.15 -9.25
C TYR A 109 -15.68 3.27 -10.15
N PHE A 110 -16.88 3.40 -9.58
CA PHE A 110 -18.14 3.48 -10.30
C PHE A 110 -18.90 4.74 -9.89
N GLU A 111 -19.78 5.21 -10.77
CA GLU A 111 -20.64 6.34 -10.43
C GLU A 111 -21.63 5.93 -9.32
N PRO A 112 -21.97 6.83 -8.37
CA PRO A 112 -22.89 6.52 -7.28
C PRO A 112 -24.24 5.94 -7.74
N GLU A 113 -24.69 6.34 -8.93
CA GLU A 113 -25.94 5.92 -9.58
C GLU A 113 -25.93 4.45 -10.01
N GLU A 114 -24.76 3.87 -10.21
CA GLU A 114 -24.59 2.44 -10.56
C GLU A 114 -24.82 1.52 -9.37
N GLY A 115 -24.88 2.06 -8.15
CA GLY A 115 -25.18 1.33 -6.93
C GLY A 115 -24.15 0.23 -6.64
N LYS A 116 -22.87 0.51 -6.88
CA LYS A 116 -21.76 -0.41 -6.64
C LYS A 116 -21.18 -0.15 -5.26
N GLY A 117 -21.33 -1.10 -4.36
CA GLY A 117 -20.65 -1.10 -3.06
C GLY A 117 -19.33 -1.89 -3.08
N ILE A 118 -18.80 -2.09 -1.89
CA ILE A 118 -17.53 -2.78 -1.62
C ILE A 118 -17.73 -4.30 -1.71
N LEU A 119 -16.80 -4.99 -2.38
CA LEU A 119 -16.78 -6.45 -2.52
C LEU A 119 -15.36 -6.97 -2.22
N PRO A 120 -14.94 -6.99 -0.95
CA PRO A 120 -13.56 -7.31 -0.60
C PRO A 120 -13.29 -8.80 -0.79
N LEU A 121 -12.02 -9.17 -0.98
CA LEU A 121 -11.63 -10.56 -0.85
C LEU A 121 -11.72 -11.00 0.62
N PRO A 122 -12.09 -12.25 0.92
CA PRO A 122 -12.00 -12.79 2.27
C PRO A 122 -10.55 -12.82 2.79
N PRO A 123 -10.32 -13.01 4.10
CA PRO A 123 -8.97 -13.18 4.66
C PRO A 123 -8.15 -14.27 3.96
N VAL A 124 -6.85 -14.04 3.78
CA VAL A 124 -5.95 -14.87 2.96
C VAL A 124 -5.80 -16.31 3.47
N GLU A 125 -6.00 -16.54 4.76
CA GLU A 125 -5.92 -17.85 5.42
C GLU A 125 -6.98 -18.85 4.94
N ILE A 126 -8.09 -18.37 4.37
CA ILE A 126 -9.14 -19.22 3.81
C ILE A 126 -9.11 -19.28 2.28
N TRP A 127 -8.06 -18.76 1.65
CA TRP A 127 -7.89 -18.85 0.21
C TRP A 127 -7.47 -20.26 -0.21
N ASN A 128 -8.21 -20.84 -1.14
CA ASN A 128 -7.84 -22.10 -1.79
C ASN A 128 -7.39 -21.83 -3.22
N VAL A 129 -6.11 -22.07 -3.49
CA VAL A 129 -5.49 -21.92 -4.81
C VAL A 129 -5.03 -23.30 -5.28
N VAL A 130 -5.55 -23.73 -6.42
CA VAL A 130 -5.23 -25.03 -7.04
C VAL A 130 -4.57 -24.78 -8.39
N LEU A 131 -3.42 -25.42 -8.63
CA LEU A 131 -2.77 -25.37 -9.94
C LEU A 131 -3.49 -26.31 -10.92
N ASN A 132 -3.75 -25.80 -12.13
CA ASN A 132 -4.41 -26.49 -13.22
C ASN A 132 -3.39 -27.08 -14.18
N GLY A 133 -2.61 -28.05 -13.70
CA GLY A 133 -1.56 -28.72 -14.47
C GLY A 133 -0.17 -28.49 -13.88
N SER A 134 0.85 -28.67 -14.71
CA SER A 134 2.25 -28.44 -14.33
C SER A 134 2.80 -27.20 -15.03
N PRO A 135 3.77 -26.49 -14.42
CA PRO A 135 4.43 -25.37 -15.07
C PRO A 135 5.05 -25.76 -16.40
N GLU A 136 4.93 -24.90 -17.40
CA GLU A 136 5.46 -25.13 -18.74
C GLU A 136 5.96 -23.82 -19.37
N ALA A 137 6.84 -23.93 -20.36
CA ALA A 137 7.29 -22.79 -21.13
C ALA A 137 6.17 -22.29 -22.06
N ARG A 138 5.88 -20.99 -22.03
CA ARG A 138 4.87 -20.33 -22.87
C ARG A 138 5.41 -19.04 -23.47
N THR A 139 4.66 -18.51 -24.44
CA THR A 139 4.84 -17.16 -24.96
C THR A 139 3.56 -16.38 -24.73
N VAL A 140 3.65 -15.23 -24.06
CA VAL A 140 2.51 -14.34 -23.75
C VAL A 140 2.90 -12.94 -24.20
N ASP A 141 2.12 -12.34 -25.09
CA ASP A 141 2.42 -11.05 -25.73
C ASP A 141 3.83 -10.94 -26.35
N GLY A 142 4.42 -12.07 -26.75
CA GLY A 142 5.78 -12.13 -27.30
C GLY A 142 6.89 -12.37 -26.27
N HIS A 143 6.57 -12.35 -24.98
CA HIS A 143 7.49 -12.61 -23.88
C HIS A 143 7.67 -14.11 -23.60
N GLN A 144 8.88 -14.53 -23.25
CA GLN A 144 9.14 -15.91 -22.82
C GLN A 144 8.89 -16.07 -21.33
N VAL A 145 8.05 -17.03 -20.96
CA VAL A 145 7.68 -17.27 -19.55
C VAL A 145 7.70 -18.76 -19.22
N ILE A 146 7.97 -19.09 -17.95
CA ILE A 146 7.50 -20.35 -17.36
C ILE A 146 6.21 -20.03 -16.62
N ALA A 147 5.12 -20.70 -16.98
CA ALA A 147 3.80 -20.34 -16.48
C ALA A 147 2.97 -21.59 -16.13
N VAL A 148 1.98 -21.39 -15.26
CA VAL A 148 1.02 -22.39 -14.84
C VAL A 148 -0.35 -21.74 -14.64
N ASP A 149 -1.39 -22.42 -15.10
CA ASP A 149 -2.77 -22.00 -14.86
C ASP A 149 -3.18 -22.34 -13.43
N TYR A 150 -4.06 -21.53 -12.84
CA TYR A 150 -4.57 -21.80 -11.50
C TYR A 150 -6.04 -21.37 -11.36
N THR A 151 -6.70 -21.96 -10.37
CA THR A 151 -8.03 -21.55 -9.93
C THR A 151 -7.96 -21.17 -8.46
N PHE A 152 -8.42 -19.95 -8.17
CA PHE A 152 -8.68 -19.44 -6.84
C PHE A 152 -10.14 -19.64 -6.47
N THR A 153 -10.38 -20.05 -5.23
CA THR A 153 -11.70 -20.13 -4.62
C THR A 153 -11.64 -19.70 -3.15
N SER A 154 -12.69 -19.02 -2.69
CA SER A 154 -12.94 -18.71 -1.28
C SER A 154 -14.44 -18.48 -1.06
N THR A 155 -14.85 -18.13 0.16
CA THR A 155 -16.23 -17.70 0.44
C THR A 155 -16.23 -16.50 1.37
N LEU A 156 -16.81 -15.41 0.88
CA LEU A 156 -17.05 -14.21 1.66
C LEU A 156 -18.34 -14.39 2.47
N LEU A 157 -18.25 -14.15 3.77
CA LEU A 157 -19.34 -14.24 4.73
C LEU A 157 -19.53 -12.88 5.39
N GLY A 158 -20.76 -12.38 5.44
CA GLY A 158 -21.11 -11.10 6.04
C GLY A 158 -22.58 -11.03 6.45
N PRO A 159 -23.09 -9.84 6.82
CA PRO A 159 -24.48 -9.65 7.19
C PRO A 159 -25.47 -10.06 6.09
N GLU A 160 -26.72 -10.34 6.48
CA GLU A 160 -27.79 -10.87 5.60
C GLU A 160 -27.95 -10.07 4.30
N PHE A 161 -27.96 -8.74 4.40
CA PHE A 161 -28.26 -7.82 3.30
C PHE A 161 -27.02 -7.29 2.57
N ASP A 162 -25.82 -7.56 3.08
CA ASP A 162 -24.61 -6.87 2.62
C ASP A 162 -24.26 -7.19 1.17
N ALA A 163 -24.46 -8.42 0.72
CA ALA A 163 -24.26 -8.77 -0.69
C ALA A 163 -25.17 -7.95 -1.62
N VAL A 164 -26.43 -7.73 -1.21
CA VAL A 164 -27.42 -6.98 -2.01
C VAL A 164 -27.11 -5.50 -2.00
N ASN A 165 -26.67 -4.98 -0.84
CA ASN A 165 -26.20 -3.60 -0.70
C ASN A 165 -24.91 -3.35 -1.51
N ALA A 166 -24.04 -4.35 -1.64
CA ALA A 166 -22.83 -4.27 -2.45
C ALA A 166 -23.12 -4.32 -3.97
N ASP A 167 -24.09 -5.13 -4.38
CA ASP A 167 -24.60 -5.14 -5.76
C ASP A 167 -26.00 -5.75 -5.82
N ALA A 168 -26.99 -5.00 -6.32
CA ALA A 168 -28.38 -5.47 -6.42
C ALA A 168 -28.55 -6.77 -7.23
N ARG A 169 -27.60 -7.11 -8.11
CA ARG A 169 -27.60 -8.39 -8.84
C ARG A 169 -27.44 -9.60 -7.92
N LEU A 170 -26.90 -9.45 -6.73
CA LEU A 170 -26.64 -10.51 -5.75
C LEU A 170 -27.84 -10.80 -4.82
N THR A 171 -29.04 -10.33 -5.19
CA THR A 171 -30.29 -10.55 -4.44
C THR A 171 -30.66 -12.03 -4.31
N GLU A 172 -30.57 -12.79 -5.41
CA GLU A 172 -31.02 -14.19 -5.45
C GLU A 172 -29.84 -15.16 -5.48
N ALA A 173 -29.98 -16.32 -4.81
CA ALA A 173 -29.00 -17.39 -4.90
C ALA A 173 -28.79 -17.87 -6.35
N GLY A 174 -27.53 -18.12 -6.73
CA GLY A 174 -27.10 -18.48 -8.08
C GLY A 174 -26.92 -17.27 -9.02
N LYS A 175 -27.21 -16.04 -8.57
CA LYS A 175 -26.82 -14.83 -9.29
C LYS A 175 -25.38 -14.46 -8.95
N PHE A 176 -24.71 -13.81 -9.90
CA PHE A 176 -23.31 -13.45 -9.75
C PHE A 176 -23.00 -12.09 -10.37
N VAL A 177 -21.86 -11.55 -9.97
CA VAL A 177 -21.20 -10.41 -10.61
C VAL A 177 -19.76 -10.82 -10.92
N ASP A 178 -19.25 -10.34 -12.06
CA ASP A 178 -17.88 -10.54 -12.49
C ASP A 178 -17.19 -9.17 -12.53
N GLU A 179 -16.08 -9.05 -11.80
CA GLU A 179 -15.20 -7.88 -11.83
C GLU A 179 -14.00 -8.19 -12.71
N ALA A 180 -13.87 -7.48 -13.83
CA ALA A 180 -12.83 -7.74 -14.82
C ALA A 180 -11.50 -7.10 -14.42
N PHE A 181 -10.40 -7.85 -14.61
CA PHE A 181 -9.05 -7.41 -14.32
C PHE A 181 -8.12 -7.77 -15.48
N ILE A 182 -7.13 -6.91 -15.70
CA ILE A 182 -5.92 -7.23 -16.45
C ILE A 182 -4.84 -7.33 -15.39
N LEU A 183 -4.16 -8.47 -15.32
CA LEU A 183 -3.11 -8.73 -14.33
C LEU A 183 -1.78 -9.02 -15.06
N PRO A 184 -0.63 -8.69 -14.45
CA PRO A 184 0.67 -9.10 -14.97
C PRO A 184 0.84 -10.61 -14.85
N ILE A 185 1.34 -11.27 -15.90
CA ILE A 185 1.62 -12.71 -15.82
C ILE A 185 2.66 -13.03 -14.74
N ASP A 186 3.68 -12.19 -14.60
CA ASP A 186 4.67 -12.27 -13.52
C ASP A 186 4.44 -11.13 -12.53
N PRO A 187 3.85 -11.39 -11.34
CA PRO A 187 3.47 -10.36 -10.37
C PRO A 187 4.65 -9.83 -9.53
N GLU A 188 5.89 -10.27 -9.80
CA GLU A 188 7.07 -9.66 -9.19
C GLU A 188 7.62 -8.55 -10.11
N HIS A 189 8.27 -7.56 -9.50
CA HIS A 189 9.03 -6.53 -10.20
C HIS A 189 8.20 -5.61 -11.12
N ILE A 190 6.91 -5.42 -10.83
CA ILE A 190 6.03 -4.59 -11.67
C ILE A 190 6.54 -3.16 -11.74
N PHE A 191 6.86 -2.53 -10.60
CA PHE A 191 7.36 -1.16 -10.58
C PHE A 191 8.70 -1.00 -11.32
N GLU A 192 9.59 -2.00 -11.22
CA GLU A 192 10.87 -1.99 -11.95
C GLU A 192 10.67 -2.07 -13.46
N ARG A 193 9.67 -2.81 -13.91
CA ARG A 193 9.40 -3.07 -15.34
C ARG A 193 8.55 -1.99 -15.99
N THR A 194 7.56 -1.45 -15.28
CA THR A 194 6.61 -0.47 -15.83
C THR A 194 6.93 0.96 -15.43
N GLY A 195 7.83 1.15 -14.45
CA GLY A 195 7.91 2.42 -13.73
C GLY A 195 6.54 2.80 -13.17
N TYR A 196 6.23 4.09 -13.20
CA TYR A 196 4.96 4.63 -12.70
C TYR A 196 3.74 4.31 -13.58
N ALA A 197 3.88 3.73 -14.77
CA ALA A 197 2.76 3.55 -15.71
C ALA A 197 1.56 2.80 -15.13
N CYS A 198 1.81 1.86 -14.21
CA CYS A 198 0.78 1.09 -13.53
C CYS A 198 0.50 1.55 -12.10
N MET A 199 1.13 2.64 -11.65
CA MET A 199 1.04 3.11 -10.27
C MET A 199 0.09 4.31 -10.22
N ASN A 200 -1.10 4.13 -9.66
CA ASN A 200 -2.00 5.21 -9.31
C ASN A 200 -1.50 5.88 -8.02
N GLU A 201 -0.79 6.98 -8.17
CA GLU A 201 -0.25 7.80 -7.09
C GLU A 201 -1.27 8.83 -6.55
N ALA A 202 -2.37 9.05 -7.28
CA ALA A 202 -3.30 10.16 -7.03
C ALA A 202 -3.93 10.14 -5.64
N ASP A 203 -4.21 8.94 -5.14
CA ASP A 203 -4.90 8.73 -3.87
C ASP A 203 -3.94 8.56 -2.69
N PHE A 204 -2.63 8.74 -2.90
CA PHE A 204 -1.60 8.52 -1.90
C PHE A 204 -0.74 9.77 -1.68
N PRO A 205 -0.06 9.88 -0.52
CA PRO A 205 0.98 10.88 -0.34
C PRO A 205 1.99 10.81 -1.49
N PRO A 206 2.49 11.96 -2.00
CA PRO A 206 3.59 11.96 -2.95
C PRO A 206 4.72 11.07 -2.44
N ASN A 207 5.57 10.55 -3.33
CA ASN A 207 6.77 9.83 -2.92
C ASN A 207 6.54 8.47 -2.22
N SER A 208 5.32 7.92 -2.29
CA SER A 208 4.92 6.68 -1.58
C SER A 208 5.09 5.37 -2.36
N VAL A 209 5.28 5.42 -3.68
CA VAL A 209 5.49 4.20 -4.48
C VAL A 209 6.88 3.64 -4.23
N ASP A 210 6.96 2.34 -3.93
CA ASP A 210 8.19 1.58 -3.88
C ASP A 210 8.02 0.16 -4.45
N THR A 211 9.15 -0.56 -4.49
CA THR A 211 9.24 -1.92 -5.06
C THR A 211 8.41 -2.97 -4.34
N GLU A 212 8.24 -2.86 -3.02
CA GLU A 212 7.58 -3.88 -2.21
C GLU A 212 6.10 -3.58 -1.99
N ASN A 213 5.66 -2.34 -2.25
CA ASN A 213 4.27 -1.90 -2.07
C ASN A 213 3.47 -1.69 -3.37
N ALA A 214 4.10 -1.85 -4.54
CA ALA A 214 3.52 -1.61 -5.85
C ALA A 214 2.12 -2.22 -6.08
N ARG A 215 1.79 -3.32 -5.39
CA ARG A 215 0.47 -3.97 -5.47
C ARG A 215 -0.70 -3.08 -5.01
N LEU A 216 -0.49 -2.16 -4.07
CA LEU A 216 -1.56 -1.26 -3.62
C LEU A 216 -1.79 -0.09 -4.59
N PHE A 217 -0.77 0.27 -5.35
CA PHE A 217 -0.85 1.33 -6.34
C PHE A 217 -1.30 0.81 -7.71
N TYR A 218 -1.40 -0.52 -7.88
CA TYR A 218 -1.68 -1.09 -9.18
C TYR A 218 -3.08 -0.72 -9.67
N ASP A 219 -3.12 0.02 -10.77
CA ASP A 219 -4.36 0.33 -11.45
C ASP A 219 -4.19 0.15 -12.98
N PRO A 220 -4.81 -0.90 -13.56
CA PRO A 220 -4.74 -1.14 -14.99
C PRO A 220 -5.49 -0.08 -15.82
N GLU A 221 -6.27 0.79 -15.19
CA GLU A 221 -7.00 1.88 -15.84
C GLU A 221 -6.16 3.17 -15.96
N CYS A 222 -4.90 3.18 -15.48
CA CYS A 222 -4.02 4.33 -15.65
C CYS A 222 -3.61 4.53 -17.11
N GLU A 223 -3.86 5.74 -17.61
CA GLU A 223 -3.59 6.15 -19.00
C GLU A 223 -2.28 6.93 -19.13
N ALA A 224 -1.70 6.92 -20.33
CA ALA A 224 -0.48 7.67 -20.63
C ALA A 224 -0.69 9.18 -20.40
N PHE A 225 0.33 9.86 -19.87
CA PHE A 225 0.31 11.30 -19.59
C PHE A 225 -0.80 11.78 -18.63
N ALA A 226 -1.45 10.86 -17.89
CA ALA A 226 -2.53 11.18 -16.97
C ALA A 226 -1.97 11.74 -15.65
N MET A 227 -1.76 13.05 -15.57
CA MET A 227 -1.34 13.73 -14.34
C MET A 227 -2.52 13.96 -13.40
N VAL A 228 -2.28 13.93 -12.08
CA VAL A 228 -3.32 14.19 -11.07
C VAL A 228 -3.99 15.56 -11.23
N GLU A 229 -3.25 16.57 -11.71
CA GLU A 229 -3.81 17.89 -12.00
C GLU A 229 -4.94 17.87 -13.05
N ASP A 230 -5.01 16.79 -13.85
CA ASP A 230 -6.00 16.54 -14.90
C ASP A 230 -6.88 15.31 -14.60
N ASP A 231 -7.12 15.01 -13.31
CA ASP A 231 -7.87 13.82 -12.85
C ASP A 231 -7.22 12.49 -13.31
N GLY A 232 -5.87 12.46 -13.35
CA GLY A 232 -5.07 11.31 -13.75
C GLY A 232 -4.36 10.59 -12.61
N CYS A 233 -3.62 9.53 -12.94
CA CYS A 233 -2.97 8.65 -11.96
C CYS A 233 -1.65 9.17 -11.37
N HIS A 234 -0.93 10.06 -12.06
CA HIS A 234 0.51 10.23 -11.82
C HIS A 234 0.87 11.59 -11.21
N LEU A 235 1.76 11.53 -10.22
CA LEU A 235 2.37 12.69 -9.55
C LEU A 235 3.85 12.80 -9.87
N SER A 236 4.51 11.66 -10.10
CA SER A 236 5.95 11.58 -10.26
C SER A 236 6.43 11.95 -11.68
N SER A 237 7.66 12.46 -11.76
CA SER A 237 8.34 12.80 -13.00
C SER A 237 9.53 11.84 -13.25
N PRO A 238 9.74 11.36 -14.49
CA PRO A 238 8.97 11.67 -15.69
C PRO A 238 7.59 10.98 -15.69
N VAL A 239 6.60 11.69 -16.23
CA VAL A 239 5.25 11.16 -16.41
C VAL A 239 5.30 9.97 -17.39
N PRO A 240 4.62 8.85 -17.08
CA PRO A 240 4.54 7.71 -18.00
C PRO A 240 4.03 8.08 -19.39
N THR A 241 4.72 7.56 -20.41
CA THR A 241 4.36 7.73 -21.83
C THR A 241 3.52 6.58 -22.37
N GLN A 242 3.32 5.54 -21.57
CA GLN A 242 2.48 4.37 -21.84
C GLN A 242 1.37 4.32 -20.79
N SER A 243 0.19 3.84 -21.17
CA SER A 243 -0.82 3.36 -20.21
C SER A 243 -0.30 2.14 -19.45
N CYS A 244 -0.93 1.78 -18.34
CA CYS A 244 -0.57 0.57 -17.61
C CYS A 244 -0.67 -0.68 -18.51
N VAL A 245 -1.76 -0.82 -19.25
CA VAL A 245 -1.98 -2.00 -20.13
C VAL A 245 -0.89 -2.09 -21.21
N GLU A 246 -0.52 -0.97 -21.85
CA GLU A 246 0.57 -0.94 -22.82
C GLU A 246 1.92 -1.27 -22.18
N ALA A 247 2.18 -0.81 -20.96
CA ALA A 247 3.41 -1.11 -20.24
C ALA A 247 3.48 -2.60 -19.86
N ILE A 248 2.39 -3.20 -19.38
CA ILE A 248 2.33 -4.63 -19.09
C ILE A 248 2.52 -5.45 -20.37
N GLU A 249 1.82 -5.13 -21.45
CA GLU A 249 1.95 -5.82 -22.73
C GLU A 249 3.37 -5.70 -23.33
N ALA A 250 4.07 -4.59 -23.08
CA ALA A 250 5.41 -4.37 -23.62
C ALA A 250 6.55 -4.95 -22.80
N HIS A 251 6.39 -5.11 -21.48
CA HIS A 251 7.49 -5.42 -20.56
C HIS A 251 7.28 -6.66 -19.69
N VAL A 252 6.08 -7.25 -19.66
CA VAL A 252 5.74 -8.35 -18.75
C VAL A 252 4.92 -9.46 -19.42
N GLY A 253 3.86 -9.10 -20.13
CA GLY A 253 2.80 -9.99 -20.61
C GLY A 253 1.53 -9.89 -19.75
N LYS A 254 0.38 -9.70 -20.40
CA LYS A 254 -0.91 -9.49 -19.73
C LYS A 254 -1.71 -10.78 -19.60
N VAL A 255 -2.52 -10.85 -18.56
CA VAL A 255 -3.50 -11.92 -18.33
C VAL A 255 -4.84 -11.28 -18.02
N GLU A 256 -5.81 -11.48 -18.91
CA GLU A 256 -7.19 -11.07 -18.68
C GLU A 256 -7.89 -12.11 -17.81
N THR A 257 -8.56 -11.65 -16.74
CA THR A 257 -9.30 -12.51 -15.83
C THR A 257 -10.48 -11.78 -15.22
N SER A 258 -11.28 -12.47 -14.41
CA SER A 258 -12.34 -11.85 -13.61
C SER A 258 -12.45 -12.51 -12.26
N VAL A 259 -12.67 -11.68 -11.23
CA VAL A 259 -13.10 -12.14 -9.91
C VAL A 259 -14.63 -12.26 -9.96
N ARG A 260 -15.13 -13.49 -9.85
CA ARG A 260 -16.56 -13.77 -9.75
C ARG A 260 -16.98 -13.80 -8.29
N PHE A 261 -18.04 -13.09 -7.97
CA PHE A 261 -18.80 -13.21 -6.72
C PHE A 261 -20.18 -13.79 -7.05
N GLU A 262 -20.49 -14.99 -6.54
CA GLU A 262 -21.77 -15.66 -6.72
C GLU A 262 -22.52 -15.79 -5.40
N ARG A 263 -23.78 -15.33 -5.36
CA ARG A 263 -24.65 -15.46 -4.18
C ARG A 263 -24.98 -16.93 -3.96
N LEU A 264 -24.62 -17.45 -2.79
CA LEU A 264 -25.00 -18.79 -2.35
C LEU A 264 -26.31 -18.73 -1.55
N ALA A 265 -27.07 -19.83 -1.59
CA ALA A 265 -28.10 -20.06 -0.58
C ALA A 265 -27.45 -20.25 0.79
N TRP A 266 -28.10 -19.78 1.86
CA TRP A 266 -27.56 -19.94 3.20
C TRP A 266 -27.27 -21.40 3.53
N ASN A 267 -26.07 -21.66 4.05
CA ASN A 267 -25.65 -22.97 4.52
C ASN A 267 -24.80 -22.81 5.78
N GLN A 268 -25.32 -23.28 6.91
CA GLN A 268 -24.65 -23.13 8.20
C GLN A 268 -23.26 -23.78 8.22
N ALA A 269 -23.11 -24.97 7.62
CA ALA A 269 -21.83 -25.67 7.61
C ALA A 269 -20.77 -24.92 6.77
N THR A 270 -21.17 -24.31 5.67
CA THR A 270 -20.30 -23.43 4.89
C THR A 270 -19.91 -22.19 5.71
N ALA A 271 -20.88 -21.51 6.32
CA ALA A 271 -20.61 -20.34 7.16
C ALA A 271 -19.64 -20.67 8.31
N ASP A 272 -19.87 -21.79 8.99
CA ASP A 272 -18.99 -22.26 10.08
C ASP A 272 -17.57 -22.60 9.60
N ALA A 273 -17.42 -23.12 8.39
CA ALA A 273 -16.13 -23.49 7.84
C ALA A 273 -15.28 -22.29 7.38
N VAL A 274 -15.91 -21.17 7.05
CA VAL A 274 -15.23 -19.96 6.53
C VAL A 274 -15.20 -18.82 7.53
N ARG A 275 -15.72 -19.03 8.74
CA ARG A 275 -15.75 -18.01 9.79
C ARG A 275 -14.33 -17.70 10.26
N VAL A 276 -13.93 -16.45 10.12
CA VAL A 276 -12.63 -15.94 10.60
C VAL A 276 -12.88 -14.77 11.55
N GLY A 277 -12.21 -14.80 12.70
CA GLY A 277 -12.32 -13.75 13.71
C GLY A 277 -13.65 -13.75 14.48
N GLN A 278 -13.63 -13.08 15.63
CA GLN A 278 -14.81 -12.87 16.47
C GLN A 278 -14.70 -11.49 17.12
N GLN A 279 -15.77 -10.69 17.01
CA GLN A 279 -15.82 -9.35 17.55
C GLN A 279 -16.01 -9.37 19.07
N ILE A 280 -15.43 -8.37 19.74
CA ILE A 280 -15.62 -8.09 21.15
C ILE A 280 -16.94 -7.30 21.30
N PRO A 281 -17.97 -7.85 21.98
CA PRO A 281 -19.28 -7.22 21.99
C PRO A 281 -19.30 -5.86 22.70
N GLY A 282 -20.05 -4.91 22.12
CA GLY A 282 -20.48 -3.69 22.81
C GLY A 282 -19.44 -2.56 22.90
N ILE A 283 -18.23 -2.74 22.36
CA ILE A 283 -17.18 -1.70 22.32
C ILE A 283 -16.46 -1.68 20.98
N ALA A 284 -15.75 -0.58 20.72
CA ALA A 284 -14.62 -0.55 19.81
C ALA A 284 -13.36 -0.95 20.60
N GLU A 285 -12.45 -1.69 19.98
CA GLU A 285 -11.17 -2.07 20.59
C GLU A 285 -10.14 -2.17 19.49
N LEU A 286 -9.10 -1.34 19.54
CA LEU A 286 -8.04 -1.36 18.54
C LEU A 286 -6.99 -2.40 18.92
N ARG A 287 -6.28 -2.88 17.92
CA ARG A 287 -5.10 -3.71 18.11
C ARG A 287 -4.04 -3.28 17.13
N ALA A 288 -2.85 -2.96 17.65
CA ALA A 288 -1.67 -2.88 16.81
C ALA A 288 -1.23 -4.31 16.44
N MET A 289 -1.13 -4.61 15.15
CA MET A 289 -0.82 -5.96 14.69
C MET A 289 0.70 -6.21 14.65
N PRO A 290 1.23 -7.22 15.38
CA PRO A 290 2.64 -7.58 15.33
C PRO A 290 3.14 -7.94 13.92
N GLU A 291 2.27 -8.51 13.10
CA GLU A 291 2.57 -8.88 11.71
C GLU A 291 2.91 -7.65 10.85
N GLY A 292 2.30 -6.49 11.14
CA GLY A 292 2.61 -5.23 10.46
C GLY A 292 4.05 -4.77 10.72
N VAL A 293 4.44 -4.65 12.00
CA VAL A 293 5.81 -4.22 12.35
C VAL A 293 6.88 -5.25 11.97
N ALA A 294 6.49 -6.53 11.82
CA ALA A 294 7.37 -7.58 11.30
C ALA A 294 7.66 -7.40 9.79
N ASP A 295 6.76 -6.78 9.02
CA ASP A 295 7.04 -6.29 7.68
C ASP A 295 7.80 -4.97 7.76
N ASN A 296 9.12 -5.06 7.90
CA ASN A 296 10.02 -3.92 7.96
C ASN A 296 11.25 -4.12 7.07
N ARG A 297 11.86 -2.99 6.67
CA ARG A 297 13.03 -2.95 5.81
C ARG A 297 13.81 -1.65 5.98
N ILE A 298 15.12 -1.72 5.79
CA ILE A 298 15.98 -0.54 5.79
C ILE A 298 16.16 -0.03 4.37
N VAL A 299 15.88 1.25 4.16
CA VAL A 299 16.07 1.94 2.88
C VAL A 299 16.86 3.22 3.04
N TYR A 300 17.37 3.73 1.92
CA TYR A 300 18.10 4.99 1.85
C TYR A 300 17.36 5.95 0.94
N ARG A 301 17.12 7.17 1.40
CA ARG A 301 16.40 8.18 0.63
C ARG A 301 17.00 9.56 0.82
N TYR A 302 17.07 10.34 -0.25
CA TYR A 302 17.47 11.74 -0.19
C TYR A 302 16.23 12.64 -0.03
N PHE A 303 16.31 13.60 0.89
CA PHE A 303 15.28 14.62 1.09
C PHE A 303 15.83 16.02 0.80
N ALA A 304 15.21 16.75 -0.12
CA ALA A 304 15.49 18.17 -0.32
C ALA A 304 14.95 19.00 0.87
N GLU A 305 15.49 20.20 1.09
CA GLU A 305 15.07 21.10 2.19
C GLU A 305 13.57 21.41 2.22
N SER A 306 12.92 21.40 1.05
CA SER A 306 11.49 21.65 0.89
C SER A 306 10.63 20.38 0.91
N SER A 307 11.19 19.22 1.25
CA SER A 307 10.44 17.96 1.24
C SER A 307 9.33 17.95 2.30
N CYS A 308 8.18 17.37 1.93
CA CYS A 308 7.05 17.17 2.83
C CYS A 308 7.43 16.38 4.09
N ALA A 309 8.22 15.32 3.97
CA ALA A 309 8.74 14.58 5.12
C ALA A 309 9.52 15.45 6.12
N ILE A 310 10.13 16.58 5.68
CA ILE A 310 10.78 17.53 6.60
C ILE A 310 9.73 18.44 7.25
N VAL A 311 8.80 18.97 6.45
CA VAL A 311 7.71 19.85 6.93
C VAL A 311 6.86 19.14 7.97
N GLU A 312 6.56 17.87 7.75
CA GLU A 312 5.79 17.01 8.67
C GLU A 312 6.63 16.41 9.81
N GLY A 313 7.92 16.72 9.89
CA GLY A 313 8.79 16.23 10.96
C GLY A 313 8.97 14.72 10.97
N CYS A 314 8.96 14.07 9.80
CA CYS A 314 9.14 12.64 9.57
C CYS A 314 10.61 12.22 9.38
N VAL A 315 11.53 13.18 9.26
CA VAL A 315 12.98 12.94 9.23
C VAL A 315 13.71 13.98 10.07
N GLY A 316 14.91 13.65 10.54
CA GLY A 316 15.73 14.57 11.34
C GLY A 316 16.30 15.77 10.58
N GLY A 317 16.05 15.88 9.27
CA GLY A 317 16.43 17.01 8.42
C GLY A 317 16.61 16.62 6.94
N PRO A 318 17.18 17.51 6.12
CA PRO A 318 17.42 17.24 4.70
C PRO A 318 18.69 16.40 4.46
N GLY A 319 18.89 15.92 3.22
CA GLY A 319 20.02 15.08 2.81
C GLY A 319 19.67 13.60 2.70
N TRP A 320 20.69 12.76 2.55
CA TRP A 320 20.53 11.31 2.59
C TRP A 320 20.19 10.83 4.01
N ARG A 321 19.15 10.01 4.11
CA ARG A 321 18.65 9.43 5.34
C ARG A 321 18.65 7.92 5.24
N ARG A 322 18.91 7.26 6.37
CA ARG A 322 18.70 5.83 6.55
C ARG A 322 17.40 5.64 7.32
N LEU A 323 16.44 4.99 6.70
CA LEU A 323 15.07 4.87 7.21
C LEU A 323 14.76 3.40 7.50
N LEU A 324 14.19 3.12 8.67
CA LEU A 324 13.57 1.85 8.98
C LEU A 324 12.09 1.96 8.63
N GLN A 325 11.72 1.56 7.42
CA GLN A 325 10.34 1.47 6.96
C GLN A 325 9.67 0.25 7.56
N PHE A 326 8.37 0.35 7.86
CA PHE A 326 7.58 -0.76 8.39
C PHE A 326 6.08 -0.54 8.18
N THR A 327 5.32 -1.62 8.15
CA THR A 327 3.85 -1.54 8.08
C THR A 327 3.26 -1.28 9.48
N ALA A 328 2.41 -0.26 9.62
CA ALA A 328 1.62 -0.01 10.82
C ALA A 328 0.17 -0.42 10.54
N THR A 329 -0.22 -1.57 11.07
CA THR A 329 -1.58 -2.11 10.91
C THR A 329 -2.34 -1.97 12.22
N VAL A 330 -3.51 -1.35 12.15
CA VAL A 330 -4.48 -1.23 13.24
C VAL A 330 -5.70 -2.07 12.90
N GLN A 331 -6.10 -2.98 13.77
CA GLN A 331 -7.32 -3.76 13.61
C GLN A 331 -8.38 -3.34 14.62
N ASN A 332 -9.64 -3.17 14.23
CA ASN A 332 -10.75 -3.05 15.17
C ASN A 332 -11.30 -4.45 15.51
N LEU A 333 -10.99 -4.93 16.71
CA LEU A 333 -11.48 -6.20 17.26
C LEU A 333 -12.92 -6.09 17.77
N GLY A 334 -13.42 -4.87 17.99
CA GLY A 334 -14.72 -4.59 18.56
C GLY A 334 -15.89 -4.88 17.62
N ALA A 335 -17.09 -4.96 18.20
CA ALA A 335 -18.36 -5.02 17.48
C ALA A 335 -18.94 -3.62 17.18
N VAL A 336 -18.27 -2.57 17.65
CA VAL A 336 -18.62 -1.16 17.39
C VAL A 336 -17.50 -0.54 16.57
N ASP A 337 -17.88 0.30 15.61
CA ASP A 337 -16.92 1.01 14.78
C ASP A 337 -16.10 2.01 15.61
N ALA A 338 -14.79 2.02 15.38
CA ALA A 338 -13.88 2.98 15.99
C ALA A 338 -13.90 4.26 15.14
N ALA A 339 -14.85 5.16 15.37
CA ALA A 339 -15.16 6.27 14.46
C ALA A 339 -14.85 7.65 15.03
N LEU A 340 -14.23 8.50 14.19
CA LEU A 340 -14.18 9.95 14.37
C LEU A 340 -15.38 10.63 13.69
N GLY A 341 -15.78 10.12 12.52
CA GLY A 341 -16.87 10.62 11.71
C GLY A 341 -16.43 11.70 10.72
N ASP A 342 -17.34 12.64 10.42
CA ASP A 342 -17.10 13.74 9.49
C ASP A 342 -15.97 14.65 10.00
N VAL A 343 -15.00 14.92 9.12
CA VAL A 343 -13.83 15.79 9.39
C VAL A 343 -13.84 17.06 8.55
N SER A 344 -14.99 17.43 7.97
CA SER A 344 -15.18 18.69 7.25
C SER A 344 -15.07 19.93 8.16
N GLU A 345 -14.87 21.11 7.57
CA GLU A 345 -14.81 22.37 8.32
C GLU A 345 -16.10 22.59 9.13
N GLY A 346 -15.96 22.86 10.42
CA GLY A 346 -17.09 23.03 11.35
C GLY A 346 -17.65 21.72 11.92
N SER A 347 -17.11 20.57 11.55
CA SER A 347 -17.42 19.29 12.20
C SER A 347 -16.86 19.22 13.63
N ALA A 348 -17.47 18.37 14.46
CA ALA A 348 -17.06 18.21 15.85
C ALA A 348 -15.57 17.79 16.02
N PRO A 349 -15.01 16.85 15.21
CA PRO A 349 -13.59 16.54 15.27
C PRO A 349 -12.66 17.74 15.00
N VAL A 350 -13.05 18.62 14.07
CA VAL A 350 -12.28 19.84 13.74
C VAL A 350 -12.39 20.88 14.84
N GLU A 351 -13.60 21.16 15.33
CA GLU A 351 -13.83 22.13 16.41
C GLU A 351 -13.13 21.73 17.73
N ASN A 352 -12.99 20.42 17.96
CA ASN A 352 -12.30 19.86 19.12
C ASN A 352 -10.81 19.58 18.86
N ARG A 353 -10.29 19.90 17.67
CA ARG A 353 -8.88 19.79 17.28
C ARG A 353 -8.32 18.35 17.33
N LEU A 354 -9.16 17.35 17.09
CA LEU A 354 -8.72 15.95 16.98
C LEU A 354 -7.95 15.71 15.67
N VAL A 355 -8.26 16.51 14.65
CA VAL A 355 -7.70 16.38 13.31
C VAL A 355 -7.03 17.68 12.86
N SER A 356 -6.03 17.58 11.99
CA SER A 356 -5.38 18.70 11.32
C SER A 356 -5.19 18.45 9.83
N LEU A 357 -5.25 19.51 9.02
CA LEU A 357 -4.98 19.40 7.59
C LEU A 357 -3.50 19.13 7.38
N SER A 358 -3.16 18.06 6.67
CA SER A 358 -1.82 17.94 6.08
C SER A 358 -1.77 18.75 4.80
N PRO A 359 -0.92 19.81 4.73
CA PRO A 359 -0.71 20.54 3.47
C PRO A 359 0.00 19.69 2.41
N CYS A 360 0.62 18.59 2.81
CA CYS A 360 1.37 17.69 1.94
C CYS A 360 0.53 16.57 1.34
N HIS A 361 -0.50 16.11 2.06
CA HIS A 361 -1.39 15.03 1.62
C HIS A 361 -2.80 15.53 1.28
N ASN A 362 -3.05 16.83 1.50
CA ASN A 362 -4.28 17.54 1.17
C ASN A 362 -5.56 16.91 1.75
N HIS A 363 -5.44 16.29 2.93
CA HIS A 363 -6.57 15.77 3.71
C HIS A 363 -6.30 15.87 5.21
N MET A 364 -7.34 15.62 6.00
CA MET A 364 -7.28 15.70 7.46
C MET A 364 -6.61 14.46 8.05
N HIS A 365 -5.61 14.63 8.89
CA HIS A 365 -5.02 13.57 9.69
C HIS A 365 -5.57 13.60 11.12
N PHE A 366 -5.79 12.44 11.71
CA PHE A 366 -6.00 12.27 13.15
C PHE A 366 -4.69 12.50 13.90
N ASN A 367 -4.65 13.53 14.74
CA ASN A 367 -3.41 14.04 15.36
C ASN A 367 -2.72 13.03 16.31
N HIS A 368 -3.51 12.15 16.91
CA HIS A 368 -3.09 11.19 17.93
C HIS A 368 -3.23 9.74 17.45
N TYR A 369 -2.98 9.50 16.16
CA TYR A 369 -3.12 8.18 15.55
C TYR A 369 -2.18 7.14 16.18
N GLY A 370 -0.89 7.46 16.28
CA GLY A 370 0.09 6.51 16.80
C GLY A 370 1.47 7.06 17.09
N LYS A 371 2.29 6.25 17.76
CA LYS A 371 3.70 6.54 18.07
C LYS A 371 4.59 5.42 17.54
N PHE A 372 5.65 5.81 16.82
CA PHE A 372 6.68 4.90 16.32
C PHE A 372 7.95 5.02 17.15
N THR A 373 8.64 3.91 17.38
CA THR A 373 9.83 3.85 18.25
C THR A 373 10.86 2.86 17.72
N PHE A 374 12.15 3.14 17.96
CA PHE A 374 13.23 2.18 17.80
C PHE A 374 14.17 2.26 19.01
N GLY A 375 14.22 1.17 19.78
CA GLY A 375 15.02 1.03 20.98
C GLY A 375 14.57 1.81 22.22
N SER A 376 15.47 1.91 23.19
CA SER A 376 15.21 2.56 24.50
C SER A 376 15.06 4.09 24.45
N GLY A 377 15.27 4.69 23.28
CA GLY A 377 15.31 6.14 23.12
C GLY A 377 13.93 6.75 22.93
N ASP A 378 13.62 7.78 23.73
CA ASP A 378 12.73 8.87 23.34
C ASP A 378 13.37 9.77 22.25
N GLN A 379 14.47 9.33 21.61
CA GLN A 379 15.10 10.01 20.46
C GLN A 379 14.24 9.82 19.21
N GLN A 380 13.02 10.37 19.26
CA GLN A 380 12.16 10.61 18.11
C GLN A 380 12.75 11.79 17.35
N LEU A 381 13.65 11.52 16.40
CA LEU A 381 13.88 12.44 15.30
C LEU A 381 13.12 11.84 14.13
N GLY A 382 12.04 12.47 13.68
CA GLY A 382 11.40 12.04 12.44
C GLY A 382 10.39 10.90 12.55
N SER A 383 9.28 11.05 13.29
CA SER A 383 8.19 10.06 13.22
C SER A 383 6.84 10.77 13.14
N LYS A 384 6.09 10.51 12.08
CA LYS A 384 4.72 11.00 11.91
C LYS A 384 3.81 10.32 12.92
N ARG A 385 3.10 11.13 13.69
CA ARG A 385 2.12 10.66 14.69
C ARG A 385 0.67 10.72 14.19
N ALA A 386 0.48 11.26 13.00
CA ALA A 386 -0.83 11.63 12.49
C ALA A 386 -1.09 11.02 11.11
N PHE A 387 -2.20 10.33 10.96
CA PHE A 387 -2.67 9.68 9.74
C PHE A 387 -4.19 9.81 9.67
N CYS A 388 -4.78 9.71 8.48
CA CYS A 388 -6.24 9.61 8.42
C CYS A 388 -6.65 8.24 8.97
N LEU A 389 -7.80 8.14 9.64
CA LEU A 389 -8.32 6.84 10.11
C LEU A 389 -9.34 6.32 9.09
N GLU A 390 -9.07 5.19 8.47
CA GLU A 390 -9.97 4.57 7.49
C GLU A 390 -10.06 3.05 7.63
N SER A 391 -10.81 2.40 6.74
CA SER A 391 -10.95 0.94 6.70
C SER A 391 -10.42 0.43 5.37
N THR A 392 -9.19 -0.07 5.38
CA THR A 392 -8.44 -0.47 4.18
C THR A 392 -8.33 -1.97 4.02
N TRP A 393 -8.57 -2.77 5.07
CA TRP A 393 -8.55 -4.23 5.00
C TRP A 393 -9.61 -4.89 5.88
N ARG A 394 -10.26 -5.94 5.37
CA ARG A 394 -11.27 -6.71 6.09
C ARG A 394 -10.65 -7.97 6.69
N TYR A 395 -10.37 -7.95 7.98
CA TYR A 395 -9.67 -9.02 8.68
C TYR A 395 -10.58 -10.14 9.18
N TYR A 396 -11.83 -9.82 9.48
CA TYR A 396 -12.81 -10.82 9.91
C TYR A 396 -13.69 -11.25 8.74
N ASN A 397 -14.19 -12.48 8.82
CA ASN A 397 -15.11 -13.05 7.86
C ASN A 397 -16.25 -13.75 8.60
N ASN A 398 -17.20 -12.96 9.09
CA ASN A 398 -18.36 -13.45 9.83
C ASN A 398 -19.57 -12.54 9.60
N GLU A 399 -20.72 -12.97 10.09
CA GLU A 399 -22.03 -12.33 9.91
C GLU A 399 -22.12 -10.93 10.51
N ASP A 400 -21.21 -10.59 11.43
CA ASP A 400 -21.17 -9.32 12.15
C ASP A 400 -20.14 -8.34 11.54
N THR A 401 -19.38 -8.75 10.51
CA THR A 401 -18.40 -7.89 9.83
C THR A 401 -19.00 -7.41 8.50
N PRO A 402 -19.30 -6.11 8.34
CA PRO A 402 -19.90 -5.63 7.10
C PRO A 402 -18.94 -5.73 5.90
N TYR A 403 -19.48 -5.78 4.69
CA TYR A 403 -18.74 -5.54 3.45
C TYR A 403 -18.60 -4.04 3.19
N ASN A 404 -19.66 -3.28 3.45
CA ASN A 404 -19.73 -1.85 3.17
C ASN A 404 -19.56 -1.04 4.45
N HIS A 405 -18.77 0.01 4.39
CA HIS A 405 -18.62 1.02 5.44
C HIS A 405 -18.49 2.41 4.81
N PRO A 406 -18.76 3.49 5.56
CA PRO A 406 -18.59 4.86 5.07
C PRO A 406 -17.15 5.37 5.19
N TYR A 407 -16.26 4.60 5.83
CA TYR A 407 -15.00 5.14 6.31
C TYR A 407 -13.94 5.35 5.24
N THR A 408 -13.48 6.61 5.14
CA THR A 408 -12.41 7.11 4.27
C THR A 408 -11.67 8.22 5.00
N CYS A 409 -10.60 8.78 4.42
CA CYS A 409 -9.95 9.97 4.99
C CYS A 409 -10.89 11.20 5.17
N HIS A 410 -12.08 11.25 4.55
CA HIS A 410 -13.06 12.34 4.69
C HIS A 410 -14.17 12.07 5.71
N TYR A 411 -14.43 10.80 5.99
CA TYR A 411 -15.33 10.37 7.05
C TYR A 411 -14.62 9.26 7.82
N GLN A 412 -13.91 9.63 8.89
CA GLN A 412 -12.84 8.80 9.42
C GLN A 412 -13.32 7.76 10.44
N GLY A 413 -12.80 6.54 10.34
CA GLY A 413 -13.08 5.44 11.26
C GLY A 413 -12.61 4.07 10.77
N THR A 414 -12.60 3.10 11.68
CA THR A 414 -12.31 1.69 11.36
C THR A 414 -13.51 0.84 11.73
N ALA A 415 -14.15 0.23 10.71
CA ALA A 415 -15.33 -0.59 10.90
C ALA A 415 -15.05 -1.84 11.75
N ALA A 416 -16.08 -2.38 12.41
CA ALA A 416 -15.98 -3.61 13.20
C ALA A 416 -15.44 -4.78 12.35
N GLY A 417 -14.34 -5.40 12.78
CA GLY A 417 -13.67 -6.48 12.06
C GLY A 417 -12.81 -6.06 10.86
N TRP A 418 -12.70 -4.75 10.61
CA TRP A 418 -11.79 -4.15 9.62
C TRP A 418 -10.51 -3.63 10.29
N GLY A 419 -9.57 -3.21 9.47
CA GLY A 419 -8.35 -2.55 9.89
C GLY A 419 -7.93 -1.42 8.96
N ASP A 420 -7.01 -0.63 9.48
CA ASP A 420 -6.33 0.48 8.84
C ASP A 420 -4.83 0.15 8.70
N ASP A 421 -4.39 -0.10 7.47
CA ASP A 421 -3.05 -0.54 7.13
C ASP A 421 -2.24 0.56 6.46
N TYR A 422 -1.38 1.20 7.24
CA TYR A 422 -0.32 2.06 6.71
C TYR A 422 0.90 1.22 6.36
N ILE A 423 0.92 0.76 5.12
CA ILE A 423 1.95 -0.14 4.59
C ILE A 423 3.34 0.49 4.56
N ALA A 424 4.37 -0.32 4.73
CA ALA A 424 5.75 0.09 4.50
C ALA A 424 5.89 0.67 3.08
N GLY A 425 6.56 1.82 2.97
CA GLY A 425 6.82 2.51 1.69
C GLY A 425 6.09 3.83 1.54
N LEU A 426 4.93 4.01 2.20
CA LEU A 426 4.23 5.29 2.23
C LEU A 426 5.14 6.41 2.79
N ASP A 427 4.98 7.64 2.29
CA ASP A 427 5.73 8.79 2.81
C ASP A 427 5.45 8.95 4.32
N CYS A 428 6.51 9.18 5.10
CA CYS A 428 6.53 9.21 6.56
C CYS A 428 6.28 7.89 7.30
N GLN A 429 6.15 6.75 6.61
CA GLN A 429 5.91 5.44 7.23
C GLN A 429 7.22 4.72 7.60
N TRP A 430 7.98 5.34 8.52
CA TRP A 430 9.29 4.86 8.99
C TRP A 430 9.73 5.47 10.32
N VAL A 431 10.85 4.96 10.84
CA VAL A 431 11.69 5.64 11.84
C VAL A 431 13.00 6.09 11.18
N ASP A 432 13.39 7.37 11.32
CA ASP A 432 14.70 7.85 10.86
C ASP A 432 15.81 7.34 11.80
N ILE A 433 16.59 6.38 11.30
CA ILE A 433 17.69 5.73 12.02
C ILE A 433 19.07 6.20 11.52
N THR A 434 19.13 7.39 10.90
CA THR A 434 20.37 7.97 10.36
C THR A 434 21.46 8.11 11.43
N THR A 435 21.09 8.41 12.66
CA THR A 435 22.03 8.64 13.78
C THR A 435 22.45 7.37 14.53
N VAL A 436 21.87 6.21 14.21
CA VAL A 436 22.23 4.94 14.86
C VAL A 436 23.65 4.52 14.45
N ASP A 437 24.58 4.47 15.40
CA ASP A 437 25.96 4.10 15.09
C ASP A 437 26.09 2.58 14.84
N THR A 438 26.47 2.23 13.61
CA THR A 438 26.69 0.84 13.15
C THR A 438 28.13 0.62 12.66
N THR A 439 29.05 1.53 13.03
CA THR A 439 30.44 1.49 12.55
C THR A 439 31.25 0.34 13.15
N ALA A 440 30.96 -0.04 14.39
CA ALA A 440 31.69 -1.09 15.11
C ALA A 440 31.06 -2.48 14.97
N ALA A 441 29.72 -2.58 14.99
CA ALA A 441 28.97 -3.82 14.94
C ALA A 441 27.51 -3.55 14.53
N PRO A 442 26.75 -4.58 14.10
CA PRO A 442 25.30 -4.46 13.93
C PRO A 442 24.63 -4.07 15.25
N VAL A 443 23.55 -3.30 15.17
CA VAL A 443 22.71 -2.93 16.33
C VAL A 443 21.44 -3.75 16.28
N VAL A 444 21.10 -4.44 17.35
CA VAL A 444 19.82 -5.15 17.50
C VAL A 444 19.01 -4.40 18.55
N ASP A 445 17.82 -3.95 18.17
CA ASP A 445 16.91 -3.25 19.09
C ASP A 445 15.45 -3.43 18.64
N THR A 446 14.52 -2.98 19.46
CA THR A 446 13.08 -3.20 19.24
C THR A 446 12.45 -2.04 18.46
N LEU A 447 11.87 -2.34 17.29
CA LEU A 447 10.92 -1.48 16.60
C LEU A 447 9.56 -1.61 17.27
N GLY A 448 8.86 -0.49 17.49
CA GLY A 448 7.55 -0.48 18.13
C GLY A 448 6.56 0.50 17.52
N PHE A 449 5.30 0.07 17.45
CA PHE A 449 4.13 0.86 17.10
C PHE A 449 3.14 0.84 18.26
N HIS A 450 2.70 2.03 18.70
CA HIS A 450 1.65 2.20 19.71
C HIS A 450 0.51 3.01 19.08
N VAL A 451 -0.64 2.38 18.83
CA VAL A 451 -1.85 3.05 18.31
C VAL A 451 -2.62 3.74 19.44
N ASN A 452 -3.31 4.83 19.13
CA ASN A 452 -4.14 5.61 20.06
C ASN A 452 -3.47 5.87 21.44
N PRO A 453 -2.19 6.28 21.47
CA PRO A 453 -1.39 6.30 22.70
C PRO A 453 -1.92 7.25 23.77
N ASP A 454 -2.63 8.28 23.35
CA ASP A 454 -3.17 9.35 24.19
C ASP A 454 -4.68 9.18 24.47
N LYS A 455 -5.27 8.06 24.02
CA LYS A 455 -6.69 7.71 24.16
C LYS A 455 -7.64 8.77 23.60
N PHE A 456 -7.32 9.31 22.43
CA PHE A 456 -8.18 10.30 21.77
C PHE A 456 -9.39 9.66 21.08
N LEU A 457 -9.22 8.42 20.61
CA LEU A 457 -10.32 7.57 20.17
C LEU A 457 -10.83 6.74 21.37
N CYS A 458 -12.15 6.55 21.46
CA CYS A 458 -12.75 5.78 22.55
C CYS A 458 -12.75 4.29 22.24
N GLU A 459 -11.95 3.53 23.00
CA GLU A 459 -11.91 2.06 22.99
C GLU A 459 -12.74 1.49 24.15
N GLY A 460 -14.03 1.83 24.12
CA GLY A 460 -14.97 1.58 25.20
C GLY A 460 -16.37 2.02 24.78
N THR A 461 -17.14 2.61 25.69
CA THR A 461 -18.43 3.21 25.34
C THR A 461 -18.31 4.72 25.22
N THR A 462 -18.54 5.23 24.02
CA THR A 462 -18.59 6.68 23.75
C THR A 462 -19.71 7.33 24.57
N LYS A 463 -19.37 8.39 25.32
CA LYS A 463 -20.36 9.17 26.05
C LYS A 463 -21.06 10.13 25.09
N VAL A 464 -22.37 10.18 25.20
CA VAL A 464 -23.22 11.07 24.42
C VAL A 464 -24.02 12.00 25.34
N ASP A 465 -24.38 13.17 24.82
CA ASP A 465 -25.23 14.12 25.51
C ASP A 465 -26.72 13.73 25.46
N GLU A 466 -27.61 14.59 25.99
CA GLU A 466 -29.06 14.34 25.99
C GLU A 466 -29.67 14.24 24.58
N ALA A 467 -29.00 14.80 23.55
CA ALA A 467 -29.40 14.72 22.16
C ALA A 467 -28.80 13.52 21.42
N GLY A 468 -27.97 12.71 22.10
CA GLY A 468 -27.28 11.57 21.50
C GLY A 468 -26.01 11.96 20.72
N MET A 469 -25.52 13.19 20.87
CA MET A 469 -24.31 13.66 20.19
C MET A 469 -23.07 13.29 21.01
N THR A 470 -21.98 12.92 20.34
CA THR A 470 -20.69 12.61 20.98
C THR A 470 -20.22 13.75 21.86
N MET A 471 -19.90 13.42 23.12
CA MET A 471 -19.31 14.37 24.06
C MET A 471 -17.78 14.38 23.92
N PHE A 472 -17.19 15.55 24.16
CA PHE A 472 -15.75 15.75 24.17
C PHE A 472 -15.29 16.30 25.51
N GLU A 473 -14.10 15.89 25.97
CA GLU A 473 -13.49 16.39 27.20
C GLU A 473 -12.12 17.03 26.91
N PRO A 474 -11.82 18.19 27.55
CA PRO A 474 -10.56 18.87 27.35
C PRO A 474 -9.39 18.03 27.89
N THR A 475 -8.28 18.03 27.15
CA THR A 475 -7.05 17.33 27.56
C THR A 475 -5.96 18.30 28.01
N GLU A 476 -4.80 17.77 28.38
CA GLU A 476 -3.59 18.57 28.61
C GLU A 476 -2.84 18.94 27.32
N PHE A 477 -3.18 18.30 26.19
CA PHE A 477 -2.54 18.52 24.90
C PHE A 477 -2.96 19.86 24.27
N LYS A 478 -2.04 20.39 23.46
CA LYS A 478 -2.14 21.70 22.83
C LYS A 478 -1.70 21.62 21.38
N ASN A 479 -2.48 22.23 20.50
CA ASN A 479 -2.09 22.40 19.11
C ASN A 479 -0.97 23.44 18.96
N GLU A 480 -0.49 23.64 17.73
CA GLU A 480 0.57 24.62 17.43
C GLU A 480 0.21 26.07 17.81
N ALA A 481 -1.09 26.40 17.83
CA ALA A 481 -1.60 27.70 18.25
C ALA A 481 -1.72 27.85 19.78
N GLY A 482 -1.40 26.80 20.56
CA GLY A 482 -1.48 26.79 22.02
C GLY A 482 -2.90 26.59 22.57
N GLU A 483 -3.84 26.15 21.73
CA GLU A 483 -5.23 25.92 22.10
C GLU A 483 -5.43 24.49 22.65
N THR A 484 -6.40 24.30 23.55
CA THR A 484 -6.70 22.97 24.12
C THR A 484 -7.26 22.02 23.08
N GLU A 485 -6.68 20.83 22.97
CA GLU A 485 -7.24 19.72 22.22
C GLU A 485 -8.17 18.92 23.14
N SER A 486 -9.33 18.54 22.63
CA SER A 486 -10.29 17.72 23.35
C SER A 486 -10.34 16.33 22.74
N ARG A 487 -10.57 15.31 23.55
CA ARG A 487 -10.77 13.93 23.11
C ARG A 487 -12.21 13.49 23.23
N ILE A 488 -12.58 12.39 22.57
CA ILE A 488 -13.89 11.77 22.75
C ILE A 488 -14.04 11.33 24.21
N ALA A 489 -15.10 11.79 24.87
CA ALA A 489 -15.38 11.39 26.24
C ALA A 489 -15.77 9.91 26.26
N CYS A 490 -15.02 9.10 27.00
CA CYS A 490 -15.14 7.65 26.96
C CYS A 490 -15.48 7.09 28.35
N GLU A 491 -16.32 6.07 28.40
CA GLU A 491 -16.36 5.11 29.51
C GLU A 491 -15.36 4.00 29.18
N GLU A 492 -14.18 4.07 29.80
CA GLU A 492 -13.09 3.13 29.54
C GLU A 492 -13.46 1.71 30.00
N VAL A 493 -13.03 0.72 29.22
CA VAL A 493 -13.11 -0.70 29.58
C VAL A 493 -11.72 -1.20 29.94
N ASP A 494 -11.61 -1.87 31.09
CA ASP A 494 -10.34 -2.43 31.57
C ASP A 494 -9.76 -3.40 30.54
N GLY A 495 -8.50 -3.16 30.13
CA GLY A 495 -7.75 -4.01 29.21
C GLY A 495 -7.94 -3.72 27.72
N ALA A 496 -8.87 -2.84 27.34
CA ALA A 496 -9.13 -2.51 25.93
C ALA A 496 -7.91 -1.87 25.22
N ALA A 497 -7.01 -1.23 25.97
CA ALA A 497 -5.79 -0.63 25.41
C ALA A 497 -4.55 -1.55 25.52
N ASP A 498 -4.66 -2.76 26.08
CA ASP A 498 -3.50 -3.63 26.36
C ASP A 498 -2.86 -4.18 25.07
N ASN A 499 -3.62 -4.22 23.98
CA ASN A 499 -3.25 -4.69 22.64
C ASN A 499 -2.92 -3.55 21.66
N ASN A 500 -2.84 -2.31 22.13
CA ASN A 500 -2.46 -1.16 21.30
C ASN A 500 -0.97 -1.10 20.94
N HIS A 501 -0.18 -2.10 21.36
CA HIS A 501 1.26 -2.13 21.16
C HIS A 501 1.69 -3.33 20.31
N ALA A 502 2.38 -3.05 19.21
CA ALA A 502 3.07 -4.04 18.40
C ALA A 502 4.58 -3.77 18.44
N THR A 503 5.38 -4.84 18.49
CA THR A 503 6.85 -4.74 18.47
C THR A 503 7.47 -5.84 17.63
N ALA A 504 8.65 -5.54 17.07
CA ALA A 504 9.51 -6.50 16.39
C ALA A 504 10.98 -6.21 16.72
N ASP A 505 11.79 -7.24 16.95
CA ASP A 505 13.23 -7.08 17.06
C ASP A 505 13.84 -6.92 15.67
N VAL A 506 14.59 -5.84 15.46
CA VAL A 506 15.19 -5.50 14.16
C VAL A 506 16.70 -5.38 14.32
N THR A 507 17.41 -5.91 13.32
CA THR A 507 18.87 -5.79 13.22
C THR A 507 19.25 -4.73 12.20
N ILE A 508 19.91 -3.65 12.64
CA ILE A 508 20.52 -2.65 11.77
C ILE A 508 21.94 -3.12 11.41
N PRO A 509 22.22 -3.46 10.14
CA PRO A 509 23.50 -4.01 9.73
C PRO A 509 24.61 -2.95 9.67
N THR A 510 25.86 -3.40 9.76
CA THR A 510 27.05 -2.60 9.42
C THR A 510 27.12 -2.30 7.92
N ASN A 511 28.01 -1.40 7.49
CA ASN A 511 28.34 -1.16 6.07
C ASN A 511 27.15 -0.73 5.20
N ASN A 512 26.19 -0.03 5.78
CA ASN A 512 24.99 0.45 5.09
C ASN A 512 24.16 -0.64 4.38
N GLY A 513 23.97 -1.78 5.04
CA GLY A 513 23.03 -2.78 4.55
C GLY A 513 21.57 -2.32 4.67
N GLY A 514 20.70 -2.97 3.90
CA GLY A 514 19.24 -2.82 3.92
C GLY A 514 18.60 -3.67 2.83
N LEU A 515 17.38 -3.31 2.41
CA LEU A 515 16.53 -4.04 1.43
C LEU A 515 17.34 -4.65 0.28
N VAL A 516 18.11 -3.81 -0.41
CA VAL A 516 18.90 -4.19 -1.59
C VAL A 516 19.98 -5.23 -1.31
N THR A 517 20.56 -5.21 -0.11
CA THR A 517 21.63 -6.13 0.29
C THR A 517 21.14 -7.37 1.04
N GLU A 518 19.88 -7.38 1.46
CA GLU A 518 19.28 -8.52 2.14
C GLU A 518 19.03 -9.68 1.17
N PRO A 519 19.13 -10.94 1.61
CA PRO A 519 18.79 -12.08 0.77
C PRO A 519 17.36 -12.00 0.24
N CYS A 520 17.14 -12.37 -1.01
CA CYS A 520 15.80 -12.46 -1.58
C CYS A 520 14.97 -13.54 -0.88
N GLY A 521 13.87 -13.15 -0.22
CA GLY A 521 13.03 -14.06 0.57
C GLY A 521 11.96 -14.80 -0.23
N ARG A 522 11.59 -14.31 -1.42
CA ARG A 522 10.38 -14.77 -2.14
C ARG A 522 10.65 -15.49 -3.46
N GLY A 523 11.90 -15.96 -3.65
CA GLY A 523 12.34 -16.54 -4.91
C GLY A 523 12.43 -15.52 -6.05
N GLN A 524 12.62 -14.24 -5.70
CA GLN A 524 12.97 -13.18 -6.64
C GLN A 524 14.34 -13.49 -7.26
N PHE A 525 14.47 -13.23 -8.56
CA PHE A 525 15.70 -13.38 -9.33
C PHE A 525 15.68 -12.35 -10.45
N GLY A 526 16.66 -12.34 -11.34
CA GLY A 526 16.70 -11.35 -12.42
C GLY A 526 17.55 -10.14 -12.04
N PRO A 527 17.95 -9.32 -13.03
CA PRO A 527 18.78 -8.15 -12.81
C PRO A 527 18.03 -6.96 -12.18
N VAL A 528 16.70 -6.94 -12.27
CA VAL A 528 15.87 -5.83 -11.81
C VAL A 528 15.47 -5.92 -10.33
N ARG A 529 15.54 -7.09 -9.70
CA ARG A 529 15.14 -7.28 -8.29
C ARG A 529 15.86 -6.38 -7.29
N ASN A 530 15.26 -6.04 -6.15
CA ASN A 530 15.87 -5.18 -5.13
C ASN A 530 16.36 -5.93 -3.90
N CYS A 531 17.02 -7.07 -4.11
CA CYS A 531 17.54 -7.92 -3.04
C CYS A 531 18.76 -8.74 -3.50
N GLY A 532 19.60 -9.12 -2.54
CA GLY A 532 20.74 -10.03 -2.71
C GLY A 532 21.98 -9.39 -3.34
N PHE A 533 22.07 -8.06 -3.34
CA PHE A 533 23.24 -7.34 -3.84
C PHE A 533 24.32 -7.23 -2.77
N THR A 534 25.57 -7.18 -3.22
CA THR A 534 26.73 -6.96 -2.36
C THR A 534 27.56 -5.81 -2.91
N SER A 535 28.16 -5.03 -2.02
CA SER A 535 29.08 -3.97 -2.41
C SER A 535 30.32 -4.57 -3.10
N ALA A 536 30.66 -4.05 -4.27
CA ALA A 536 31.82 -4.45 -5.06
C ALA A 536 33.08 -3.62 -4.74
N GLY A 537 33.11 -2.92 -3.59
CA GLY A 537 34.26 -2.16 -3.12
C GLY A 537 33.90 -0.86 -2.42
N ALA A 538 34.92 -0.07 -2.09
CA ALA A 538 34.71 1.26 -1.51
C ALA A 538 34.09 2.22 -2.52
N ALA A 539 33.42 3.27 -2.02
CA ALA A 539 32.88 4.33 -2.86
C ALA A 539 33.98 4.98 -3.72
N LEU A 540 33.69 5.17 -5.01
CA LEU A 540 34.57 5.81 -5.97
C LEU A 540 34.21 7.29 -6.13
N THR A 541 35.17 8.10 -6.57
CA THR A 541 34.98 9.53 -6.82
C THR A 541 35.11 9.86 -8.30
N CYS A 542 34.22 10.70 -8.81
CA CYS A 542 34.24 11.30 -10.15
C CYS A 542 33.91 12.80 -10.08
N THR A 543 34.12 13.53 -11.17
CA THR A 543 33.78 14.95 -11.23
C THR A 543 32.26 15.13 -11.29
N PRO A 544 31.61 15.84 -10.34
CA PRO A 544 30.16 16.00 -10.32
C PRO A 544 29.58 16.53 -11.63
N GLY A 545 28.54 15.88 -12.15
CA GLY A 545 27.85 16.28 -13.38
C GLY A 545 28.58 15.96 -14.69
N GLU A 546 29.82 15.47 -14.64
CA GLU A 546 30.57 15.10 -15.83
C GLU A 546 30.32 13.64 -16.23
N PRO A 547 30.46 13.30 -17.52
CA PRO A 547 30.42 11.91 -17.99
C PRO A 547 31.51 11.06 -17.33
N ALA A 548 31.15 9.84 -16.96
CA ALA A 548 32.04 8.88 -16.32
C ALA A 548 31.75 7.46 -16.84
N SER A 549 32.75 6.59 -16.75
CA SER A 549 32.66 5.22 -17.27
C SER A 549 33.34 4.23 -16.35
N ILE A 550 32.64 3.16 -15.96
CA ILE A 550 33.25 2.01 -15.28
C ILE A 550 33.31 0.80 -16.20
N THR A 551 34.33 -0.02 -16.02
CA THR A 551 34.45 -1.33 -16.66
C THR A 551 34.50 -2.41 -15.59
N CYS A 552 33.60 -3.39 -15.73
CA CYS A 552 33.51 -4.57 -14.89
C CYS A 552 34.04 -5.80 -15.63
N THR A 553 34.73 -6.68 -14.91
CA THR A 553 35.33 -7.92 -15.43
C THR A 553 35.08 -9.09 -14.47
N GLY A 554 35.20 -10.32 -14.96
CA GLY A 554 35.16 -11.52 -14.11
C GLY A 554 33.82 -12.26 -14.02
N ALA A 555 32.78 -11.84 -14.76
CA ALA A 555 31.59 -12.68 -14.94
C ALA A 555 31.86 -13.80 -15.96
N SER A 556 30.98 -14.80 -15.98
CA SER A 556 31.01 -15.87 -16.99
C SER A 556 29.70 -15.87 -17.75
N ALA A 557 29.68 -16.44 -18.95
CA ALA A 557 28.46 -16.52 -19.76
C ALA A 557 27.33 -17.29 -19.03
N ASP A 558 27.68 -18.34 -18.29
CA ASP A 558 26.70 -19.21 -17.63
C ASP A 558 26.23 -18.67 -16.27
N LYS A 559 26.96 -17.71 -15.69
CA LYS A 559 26.66 -17.07 -14.40
C LYS A 559 26.69 -15.55 -14.56
N PRO A 560 25.66 -14.97 -15.20
CA PRO A 560 25.59 -13.54 -15.42
C PRO A 560 25.36 -12.79 -14.11
N VAL A 561 25.90 -11.57 -14.04
CA VAL A 561 25.90 -10.75 -12.82
C VAL A 561 25.24 -9.41 -13.10
N ALA A 562 24.24 -9.06 -12.31
CA ALA A 562 23.67 -7.73 -12.29
C ALA A 562 24.65 -6.76 -11.61
N VAL A 563 24.88 -5.61 -12.23
CA VAL A 563 25.74 -4.53 -11.74
C VAL A 563 24.90 -3.27 -11.61
N ARG A 564 25.01 -2.59 -10.47
CA ARG A 564 24.36 -1.30 -10.19
C ARG A 564 25.37 -0.27 -9.75
N ILE A 565 25.25 0.92 -10.32
CA ILE A 565 25.95 2.11 -9.86
C ILE A 565 24.95 2.94 -9.07
N CYS A 566 25.23 3.09 -7.78
CA CYS A 566 24.42 3.88 -6.85
C CYS A 566 25.15 5.17 -6.51
N GLU A 567 24.40 6.23 -6.22
CA GLU A 567 24.98 7.42 -5.60
C GLU A 567 25.57 7.03 -4.24
N ALA A 568 26.64 7.70 -3.82
CA ALA A 568 27.17 7.55 -2.47
C ALA A 568 27.04 8.90 -1.74
N SER A 569 26.59 8.84 -0.48
CA SER A 569 26.49 10.00 0.39
C SER A 569 27.86 10.38 0.92
N GLU A 570 28.15 11.68 1.05
CA GLU A 570 29.31 12.15 1.80
C GLU A 570 29.22 11.77 3.28
N GLN A 571 28.02 11.85 3.86
CA GLN A 571 27.77 11.61 5.27
C GLN A 571 27.69 10.12 5.60
N LEU A 572 26.96 9.35 4.79
CA LEU A 572 26.71 7.93 5.04
C LEU A 572 27.72 7.01 4.34
N GLY A 573 28.39 7.48 3.28
CA GLY A 573 29.27 6.64 2.45
C GLY A 573 28.52 5.93 1.32
N ALA A 574 28.99 4.74 0.94
CA ALA A 574 28.31 3.95 -0.09
C ALA A 574 26.93 3.52 0.41
N ILE A 575 25.88 3.83 -0.36
CA ILE A 575 24.49 3.46 -0.05
C ILE A 575 23.97 2.55 -1.16
N PRO A 576 23.31 1.44 -0.84
CA PRO A 576 22.70 0.60 -1.85
C PRO A 576 21.42 1.27 -2.36
N CYS A 577 21.15 1.12 -3.65
CA CYS A 577 20.02 1.74 -4.34
C CYS A 577 19.15 0.68 -5.02
N THR A 578 17.85 0.97 -5.11
CA THR A 578 16.91 0.17 -5.88
C THR A 578 17.25 0.25 -7.37
N TYR A 579 16.62 -0.59 -8.18
CA TYR A 579 16.78 -0.58 -9.63
C TYR A 579 16.39 0.77 -10.23
N ASN A 580 15.25 1.32 -9.82
CA ASN A 580 14.73 2.60 -10.32
C ASN A 580 15.56 3.80 -9.84
N ASP A 581 16.24 3.69 -8.69
CA ASP A 581 17.11 4.74 -8.14
C ASP A 581 18.59 4.65 -8.60
N ALA A 582 18.94 3.61 -9.36
CA ALA A 582 20.31 3.41 -9.82
C ALA A 582 20.70 4.43 -10.90
N ILE A 583 21.91 4.98 -10.79
CA ILE A 583 22.49 5.90 -11.78
C ILE A 583 22.72 5.17 -13.11
N ALA A 584 23.16 3.91 -13.01
CA ALA A 584 23.30 3.01 -14.14
C ALA A 584 23.17 1.57 -13.68
N VAL A 585 22.61 0.75 -14.56
CA VAL A 585 22.43 -0.69 -14.37
C VAL A 585 22.99 -1.44 -15.57
N GLY A 586 23.42 -2.67 -15.36
CA GLY A 586 23.76 -3.56 -16.46
C GLY A 586 23.91 -5.00 -16.04
N THR A 587 23.93 -5.88 -17.03
CA THR A 587 24.11 -7.33 -16.84
C THR A 587 25.44 -7.73 -17.43
N HIS A 588 26.39 -8.10 -16.58
CA HIS A 588 27.73 -8.53 -16.98
C HIS A 588 27.72 -10.00 -17.41
N ILE A 589 28.12 -10.23 -18.65
CA ILE A 589 28.19 -11.53 -19.31
C ILE A 589 29.53 -11.61 -20.04
N GLY A 590 30.36 -12.60 -19.71
CA GLY A 590 31.63 -12.84 -20.40
C GLY A 590 32.74 -11.87 -20.02
N ASP A 591 33.48 -11.35 -21.01
CA ASP A 591 34.80 -10.73 -20.80
C ASP A 591 34.75 -9.40 -20.03
N SER A 592 33.93 -8.45 -20.48
CA SER A 592 33.75 -7.17 -19.78
C SER A 592 32.39 -6.52 -20.02
N LEU A 593 31.94 -5.73 -19.04
CA LEU A 593 30.79 -4.84 -19.12
C LEU A 593 31.27 -3.41 -18.89
N LYS A 594 31.05 -2.53 -19.86
CA LYS A 594 31.27 -1.09 -19.70
C LYS A 594 29.94 -0.39 -19.43
N LEU A 595 29.91 0.43 -18.39
CA LEU A 595 28.75 1.27 -18.03
C LEU A 595 29.15 2.74 -18.12
N ASP A 596 28.47 3.47 -18.99
CA ASP A 596 28.60 4.91 -19.17
C ASP A 596 27.47 5.62 -18.44
N PHE A 597 27.78 6.67 -17.69
CA PHE A 597 26.80 7.41 -16.88
C PHE A 597 27.26 8.84 -16.62
N THR A 598 26.35 9.67 -16.12
CA THR A 598 26.69 11.00 -15.60
C THR A 598 26.98 10.88 -14.11
N CYS A 599 28.16 11.34 -13.70
CA CYS A 599 28.53 11.36 -12.30
C CYS A 599 27.52 12.21 -11.49
N PRO A 600 27.09 11.78 -10.28
CA PRO A 600 26.12 12.51 -9.48
C PRO A 600 26.48 13.99 -9.33
N ALA A 601 25.56 14.86 -9.70
CA ALA A 601 25.74 16.30 -9.53
C ALA A 601 25.62 16.69 -8.05
N ALA A 602 26.18 17.84 -7.69
CA ALA A 602 25.95 18.42 -6.38
C ALA A 602 24.45 18.73 -6.21
N ARG A 603 23.82 18.20 -5.16
CA ARG A 603 22.40 18.44 -4.90
C ARG A 603 22.19 19.74 -4.11
N SER A 604 22.94 19.92 -3.03
CA SER A 604 22.94 21.14 -2.24
C SER A 604 24.27 21.33 -1.53
N ALA A 605 24.88 22.50 -1.70
CA ALA A 605 26.08 22.90 -0.98
C ALA A 605 25.83 23.10 0.53
N ALA A 606 24.57 23.33 0.93
CA ALA A 606 24.20 23.56 2.34
C ALA A 606 24.21 22.27 3.18
N ILE A 607 24.08 21.10 2.55
CA ILE A 607 23.92 19.79 3.23
C ILE A 607 25.19 18.93 3.11
N ALA A 608 26.29 19.49 2.60
CA ALA A 608 27.54 18.76 2.35
C ALA A 608 27.33 17.48 1.52
N GLU A 609 26.48 17.55 0.48
CA GLU A 609 26.33 16.51 -0.54
C GLU A 609 26.76 17.12 -1.89
N ASN A 610 28.08 17.21 -2.10
CA ASN A 610 28.67 17.89 -3.26
C ASN A 610 28.64 17.03 -4.53
N GLY A 611 27.98 15.87 -4.49
CA GLY A 611 27.96 14.90 -5.57
C GLY A 611 29.33 14.25 -5.78
N GLY A 612 29.53 13.65 -6.96
CA GLY A 612 30.85 13.15 -7.32
C GLY A 612 31.23 11.81 -6.70
N ARG A 613 30.30 11.10 -6.03
CA ARG A 613 30.59 9.82 -5.36
C ARG A 613 29.60 8.74 -5.77
N ILE A 614 30.11 7.54 -5.99
CA ILE A 614 29.31 6.38 -6.37
C ILE A 614 29.71 5.14 -5.58
N GLY A 615 28.74 4.25 -5.31
CA GLY A 615 28.95 2.87 -4.90
C GLY A 615 28.65 1.91 -6.05
N ILE A 616 29.33 0.77 -6.08
CA ILE A 616 29.06 -0.30 -7.05
C ILE A 616 28.52 -1.50 -6.29
N TYR A 617 27.41 -2.04 -6.76
CA TYR A 617 26.75 -3.20 -6.18
C TYR A 617 26.58 -4.28 -7.23
N THR A 618 26.82 -5.53 -6.84
CA THR A 618 26.71 -6.68 -7.75
C THR A 618 25.94 -7.83 -7.12
N ALA A 619 25.20 -8.55 -7.95
CA ALA A 619 24.49 -9.75 -7.55
C ALA A 619 24.45 -10.76 -8.71
N PRO A 620 24.61 -12.07 -8.47
CA PRO A 620 24.33 -13.06 -9.49
C PRO A 620 22.86 -12.96 -9.92
N ILE A 621 22.55 -13.01 -11.22
CA ILE A 621 21.15 -12.92 -11.69
C ILE A 621 20.31 -14.10 -11.17
N VAL A 622 20.91 -15.26 -11.03
CA VAL A 622 20.30 -16.44 -10.41
C VAL A 622 20.82 -16.55 -8.97
N PRO A 623 19.97 -16.35 -7.94
CA PRO A 623 20.39 -16.48 -6.55
C PRO A 623 21.09 -17.82 -6.29
N GLY A 624 22.24 -17.77 -5.62
CA GLY A 624 23.06 -18.95 -5.30
C GLY A 624 24.24 -19.19 -6.25
N ASP A 625 24.28 -18.54 -7.42
CA ASP A 625 25.47 -18.58 -8.27
C ASP A 625 26.65 -17.83 -7.61
N GLU A 626 27.78 -18.51 -7.44
CA GLU A 626 29.01 -17.86 -7.01
C GLU A 626 29.65 -17.08 -8.17
N THR A 627 29.94 -15.80 -7.93
CA THR A 627 30.53 -14.89 -8.93
C THR A 627 31.53 -13.93 -8.29
N SER A 628 32.61 -13.60 -9.01
CA SER A 628 33.63 -12.65 -8.57
C SER A 628 33.79 -11.54 -9.61
N VAL A 629 32.96 -10.50 -9.52
CA VAL A 629 33.03 -9.34 -10.42
C VAL A 629 33.85 -8.24 -9.79
N THR A 630 34.77 -7.67 -10.57
CA THR A 630 35.56 -6.50 -10.18
C THR A 630 35.27 -5.37 -11.16
N CYS A 631 34.95 -4.18 -10.63
CA CYS A 631 34.67 -2.99 -11.43
C CYS A 631 35.66 -1.87 -11.07
N ALA A 632 36.13 -1.14 -12.08
CA ALA A 632 37.04 -0.01 -11.92
C ALA A 632 36.72 1.10 -12.94
N TRP A 633 37.28 2.29 -12.75
CA TRP A 633 37.25 3.34 -13.75
C TRP A 633 37.83 2.83 -15.08
N THR A 634 37.17 3.21 -16.18
CA THR A 634 37.68 2.89 -17.53
C THR A 634 38.92 3.73 -17.79
N GLU A 635 40.01 3.08 -18.19
CA GLU A 635 41.29 3.75 -18.54
C GLU A 635 41.20 4.59 -19.81
#